data_AF-A2EM03-F1
#
_entry.id   AF-A2EM03-F1
#
_cell.length_a   1.000
_cell.length_b   1.000
_cell.length_c   1.000
_cell.angle_alpha   90.00
_cell.angle_beta   90.00
_cell.angle_gamma   90.00
#
_symmetry.space_group_name_H-M   'P 1'
#
loop_
_entity.id
_entity.type
_entity.pdbx_description
1 polymer ?
#
loop_
_entity_poly.entity_id
_entity_poly.type
_entity_poly.pdbx_seq_one_letter_code
_entity_poly.pdbx_strand_id
1 'polypeptide(L)'
;MDPYTNLYDELFAFANKENRALHKRILAKNEELAKVKNECTDLQDRLNVLNEHLQSVTTEVKSTQELLTAKEAQATEEQHLQQLSEREYGKIVSEVRKLEDETTKVQAKNSEVQSKIFKSQQRIEAFKEEYAANEEQLQQWIQAARDKEEDFLVLQRYQREDEGKIRNMLLEIEKSQGIVEQKRAELEAEVTQTRALQIELDMTAEQFRKLHDERNQLLSQWENTLQQLQSLNVAIEKTTEAYDSRKGETDRISNNVREEKKNLEKAEQDNKALDRRLTIGDHQVTQKHKQFEIDNANLLEFSETVETQRHALDKAESNERAIREEIEEFKRKTGLEVQKKEAYLQRLKLTKDALYTQKDSTEELQQQTNVMNEFLKKENDTLKDLMKKIEAEKGQIYKLSQAVYEERKREKNLLAEMQGSQSRAKNLQLKIQEFDRETQKQEELKYNSNFQIQQMERKISRIEGDRTEEEKIELQAKIDQLQETLSQKMSVEKMLGQQLHRLDLDLRQTARRKENAEKQKLDLETKLNELRLDQESLDKSTARARSQKETVLVQINMLRLQVEKLSDQVAAKSDELISLENRRQQLQLSMQERVLEIDAHLSALRTELKIEEEARHLAITELSERKKRSETLQAKFKVMMGKYQKEGEEEPSQATNIIKFAREREEVSRKGDELEAEVTKAVKELRALEKAMNKINGQNTKYREGFKTIDQNDADMERKKTLEEQKKLAQQRLNARRADVRRRREEHEAMDQAYQQQQDKISNLQNEIQKMKPFVDKTSSENNELKEKLKRANIALTKAREAHRKTENIPADANYPATLLEMDIELKLARTTIDGVVSELTTLAENNREMEPKLRLALSQAGITMRQMQQPTSSKANITMPNLNSRPASSASSIRSGASSQNSARSGISQNSARSGTSQNSVRSATSMASNASKGSKKSNLSTHSNASKNSQQGSARSNASDASDLSVHSTSSSSSRRATTATGARIAKPVTPRRNVSKK
;
A
#
# COMPACT_ATOMS: atom_id res chain seq x y z
N MET A 1 129.54 7.34 -111.91
CA MET A 1 130.04 8.10 -110.75
C MET A 1 130.08 7.11 -109.61
N ASP A 2 131.20 6.39 -109.55
CA ASP A 2 131.25 5.08 -108.93
C ASP A 2 132.03 5.14 -107.63
N PRO A 3 131.47 4.59 -106.56
CA PRO A 3 132.24 3.98 -105.48
C PRO A 3 131.96 2.47 -105.37
N TYR A 4 131.15 1.89 -106.27
CA TYR A 4 130.72 0.48 -106.26
C TYR A 4 131.35 -0.34 -107.39
N THR A 5 132.69 -0.30 -107.53
CA THR A 5 133.40 -1.38 -108.23
C THR A 5 133.37 -2.63 -107.37
N ASN A 6 132.36 -3.47 -107.58
CA ASN A 6 132.26 -4.78 -106.95
C ASN A 6 133.39 -5.68 -107.47
N LEU A 7 134.44 -5.90 -106.68
CA LEU A 7 135.63 -6.69 -107.08
C LEU A 7 135.34 -8.16 -107.43
N TYR A 8 134.08 -8.61 -107.27
CA TYR A 8 133.66 -9.92 -107.75
C TYR A 8 133.50 -10.02 -109.27
N ASP A 9 133.35 -8.95 -110.04
CA ASP A 9 132.97 -9.06 -111.46
C ASP A 9 134.15 -8.96 -112.48
N GLU A 10 135.31 -8.44 -112.09
CA GLU A 10 136.52 -8.40 -112.94
C GLU A 10 137.67 -9.26 -112.38
N LEU A 11 138.19 -10.18 -113.19
CA LEU A 11 139.28 -11.09 -112.78
C LEU A 11 140.64 -10.62 -113.32
N PHE A 12 141.51 -10.16 -112.41
CA PHE A 12 142.83 -9.59 -112.73
C PHE A 12 143.72 -10.49 -113.61
N ALA A 13 144.56 -9.84 -114.43
CA ALA A 13 145.23 -10.44 -115.60
C ALA A 13 146.08 -11.70 -115.36
N PHE A 14 146.56 -11.94 -114.13
CA PHE A 14 147.37 -13.12 -113.78
C PHE A 14 146.54 -14.41 -113.60
N ALA A 15 145.20 -14.34 -113.58
CA ALA A 15 144.36 -15.50 -113.29
C ALA A 15 144.31 -16.55 -114.42
N ASN A 16 144.63 -17.80 -114.07
CA ASN A 16 144.62 -18.99 -114.94
C ASN A 16 143.23 -19.34 -115.51
N LYS A 17 143.20 -20.13 -116.59
CA LYS A 17 141.97 -20.43 -117.37
C LYS A 17 140.83 -21.05 -116.56
N GLU A 18 141.10 -21.99 -115.67
CA GLU A 18 140.07 -22.70 -114.89
C GLU A 18 139.26 -21.75 -113.99
N ASN A 19 139.94 -20.78 -113.36
CA ASN A 19 139.29 -19.80 -112.49
C ASN A 19 138.29 -18.92 -113.24
N ARG A 20 138.56 -18.60 -114.53
CA ARG A 20 137.62 -17.85 -115.39
C ARG A 20 136.40 -18.68 -115.79
N ALA A 21 136.55 -20.00 -115.94
CA ALA A 21 135.44 -20.91 -116.25
C ALA A 21 134.54 -21.14 -115.02
N LEU A 22 135.13 -21.31 -113.83
CA LEU A 22 134.42 -21.36 -112.56
C LEU A 22 133.63 -20.07 -112.31
N HIS A 23 134.24 -18.92 -112.56
CA HIS A 23 133.63 -17.60 -112.36
C HIS A 23 132.33 -17.41 -113.16
N LYS A 24 132.33 -17.69 -114.48
CA LYS A 24 131.10 -17.64 -115.28
C LYS A 24 130.00 -18.60 -114.79
N ARG A 25 130.38 -19.75 -114.23
CA ARG A 25 129.42 -20.72 -113.68
C ARG A 25 128.84 -20.24 -112.34
N ILE A 26 129.60 -19.48 -111.55
CA ILE A 26 129.13 -18.81 -110.33
C ILE A 26 128.12 -17.72 -110.68
N LEU A 27 128.41 -16.84 -111.65
CA LEU A 27 127.47 -15.80 -112.08
C LEU A 27 126.11 -16.36 -112.54
N ALA A 28 126.11 -17.35 -113.43
CA ALA A 28 124.88 -17.97 -113.90
C ALA A 28 124.08 -18.65 -112.76
N LYS A 29 124.77 -19.25 -111.79
CA LYS A 29 124.11 -19.81 -110.60
C LYS A 29 123.60 -18.74 -109.63
N ASN A 30 124.24 -17.57 -109.54
CA ASN A 30 123.76 -16.47 -108.72
C ASN A 30 122.43 -15.89 -109.24
N GLU A 31 122.21 -15.81 -110.56
CA GLU A 31 120.93 -15.37 -111.13
C GLU A 31 119.78 -16.37 -110.84
N GLU A 32 120.03 -17.67 -110.98
CA GLU A 32 119.05 -18.70 -110.60
C GLU A 32 118.73 -18.65 -109.10
N LEU A 33 119.77 -18.50 -108.25
CA LEU A 33 119.63 -18.41 -106.79
C LEU A 33 118.87 -17.14 -106.39
N ALA A 34 119.01 -16.03 -107.13
CA ALA A 34 118.23 -14.81 -106.92
C ALA A 34 116.73 -15.02 -107.21
N LYS A 35 116.38 -15.70 -108.33
CA LYS A 35 114.98 -16.00 -108.66
C LYS A 35 114.33 -16.92 -107.63
N VAL A 36 115.00 -18.01 -107.27
CA VAL A 36 114.52 -18.95 -106.23
C VAL A 36 114.43 -18.27 -104.87
N LYS A 37 115.33 -17.34 -104.54
CA LYS A 37 115.20 -16.53 -103.31
C LYS A 37 113.93 -15.69 -103.31
N ASN A 38 113.59 -15.02 -104.42
CA ASN A 38 112.39 -14.20 -104.49
C ASN A 38 111.11 -15.05 -104.38
N GLU A 39 111.05 -16.20 -105.07
CA GLU A 39 109.93 -17.14 -104.93
C GLU A 39 109.82 -17.68 -103.49
N CYS A 40 110.96 -17.95 -102.83
CA CYS A 40 110.98 -18.32 -101.42
C CYS A 40 110.57 -17.17 -100.49
N THR A 41 110.89 -15.91 -100.75
CA THR A 41 110.42 -14.79 -99.92
C THR A 41 108.92 -14.57 -100.09
N ASP A 42 108.39 -14.61 -101.31
CA ASP A 42 106.96 -14.44 -101.57
C ASP A 42 106.12 -15.54 -100.91
N LEU A 43 106.62 -16.79 -100.92
CA LEU A 43 106.01 -17.91 -100.20
C LEU A 43 106.18 -17.81 -98.68
N GLN A 44 107.35 -17.36 -98.20
CA GLN A 44 107.60 -17.15 -96.77
C GLN A 44 106.69 -16.05 -96.21
N ASP A 45 106.53 -14.93 -96.90
CA ASP A 45 105.67 -13.82 -96.48
C ASP A 45 104.20 -14.19 -96.53
N ARG A 46 103.76 -14.95 -97.55
CA ARG A 46 102.41 -15.53 -97.58
C ARG A 46 102.18 -16.51 -96.42
N LEU A 47 103.18 -17.31 -96.06
CA LEU A 47 103.13 -18.24 -94.93
C LEU A 47 103.15 -17.48 -93.59
N ASN A 48 103.90 -16.39 -93.48
CA ASN A 48 103.91 -15.50 -92.32
C ASN A 48 102.51 -14.89 -92.12
N VAL A 49 101.91 -14.28 -93.14
CA VAL A 49 100.55 -13.71 -93.08
C VAL A 49 99.48 -14.75 -92.74
N LEU A 50 99.59 -15.98 -93.28
CA LEU A 50 98.67 -17.07 -92.92
C LEU A 50 98.86 -17.55 -91.47
N ASN A 51 100.10 -17.59 -90.96
CA ASN A 51 100.38 -17.90 -89.55
C ASN A 51 99.91 -16.79 -88.60
N GLU A 52 100.09 -15.52 -88.96
CA GLU A 52 99.56 -14.38 -88.20
C GLU A 52 98.04 -14.43 -88.16
N HIS A 53 97.37 -14.62 -89.29
CA HIS A 53 95.92 -14.78 -89.34
C HIS A 53 95.43 -16.00 -88.54
N LEU A 54 96.15 -17.13 -88.58
CA LEU A 54 95.82 -18.31 -87.77
C LEU A 54 96.06 -18.08 -86.27
N GLN A 55 97.05 -17.27 -85.90
CA GLN A 55 97.22 -16.80 -84.52
C GLN A 55 96.07 -15.87 -84.11
N SER A 56 95.69 -14.90 -84.93
CA SER A 56 94.51 -14.05 -84.70
C SER A 56 93.25 -14.90 -84.48
N VAL A 57 92.90 -15.78 -85.43
CA VAL A 57 91.72 -16.66 -85.33
C VAL A 57 91.79 -17.57 -84.10
N THR A 58 92.95 -18.14 -83.75
CA THR A 58 93.05 -18.97 -82.54
C THR A 58 93.02 -18.16 -81.24
N THR A 59 93.40 -16.87 -81.24
CA THR A 59 93.15 -15.97 -80.11
C THR A 59 91.70 -15.51 -80.02
N GLU A 60 91.01 -15.27 -81.14
CA GLU A 60 89.58 -14.97 -81.18
C GLU A 60 88.75 -16.17 -80.72
N VAL A 61 89.04 -17.38 -81.19
CA VAL A 61 88.37 -18.61 -80.73
C VAL A 61 88.56 -18.80 -79.22
N LYS A 62 89.77 -18.60 -78.68
CA LYS A 62 89.99 -18.65 -77.21
C LYS A 62 89.20 -17.56 -76.47
N SER A 63 89.24 -16.33 -76.95
CA SER A 63 88.51 -15.19 -76.37
C SER A 63 86.99 -15.43 -76.37
N THR A 64 86.43 -15.96 -77.47
CA THR A 64 85.01 -16.33 -77.54
C THR A 64 84.66 -17.53 -76.66
N GLN A 65 85.56 -18.51 -76.48
CA GLN A 65 85.35 -19.63 -75.56
C GLN A 65 85.42 -19.21 -74.09
N GLU A 66 86.32 -18.29 -73.73
CA GLU A 66 86.38 -17.68 -72.39
C GLU A 66 85.15 -16.81 -72.12
N LEU A 67 84.68 -16.04 -73.12
CA LEU A 67 83.44 -15.28 -73.03
C LEU A 67 82.21 -16.19 -72.90
N LEU A 68 82.18 -17.32 -73.61
CA LEU A 68 81.10 -18.30 -73.55
C LEU A 68 81.05 -19.01 -72.20
N THR A 69 82.16 -19.48 -71.66
CA THR A 69 82.18 -20.13 -70.33
C THR A 69 81.87 -19.11 -69.22
N ALA A 70 82.30 -17.86 -69.35
CA ALA A 70 81.87 -16.78 -68.45
C ALA A 70 80.37 -16.49 -68.54
N LYS A 71 79.76 -16.63 -69.73
CA LYS A 71 78.31 -16.48 -69.93
C LYS A 71 77.51 -17.67 -69.42
N GLU A 72 78.00 -18.89 -69.56
CA GLU A 72 77.43 -20.08 -68.93
C GLU A 72 77.48 -19.97 -67.40
N ALA A 73 78.62 -19.56 -66.83
CA ALA A 73 78.74 -19.31 -65.40
C ALA A 73 77.75 -18.23 -64.93
N GLN A 74 77.68 -17.08 -65.61
CA GLN A 74 76.70 -16.04 -65.32
C GLN A 74 75.26 -16.57 -65.40
N ALA A 75 74.92 -17.37 -66.41
CA ALA A 75 73.57 -17.96 -66.53
C ALA A 75 73.25 -18.92 -65.38
N THR A 76 74.21 -19.70 -64.88
CA THR A 76 74.00 -20.55 -63.69
C THR A 76 73.87 -19.74 -62.39
N GLU A 77 74.58 -18.62 -62.26
CA GLU A 77 74.43 -17.69 -61.13
C GLU A 77 73.07 -16.99 -61.18
N GLU A 78 72.64 -16.51 -62.34
CA GLU A 78 71.31 -15.92 -62.56
C GLU A 78 70.18 -16.94 -62.29
N GLN A 79 70.32 -18.19 -62.71
CA GLN A 79 69.38 -19.26 -62.35
C GLN A 79 69.35 -19.55 -60.84
N HIS A 80 70.49 -19.50 -60.15
CA HIS A 80 70.52 -19.68 -58.70
C HIS A 80 69.88 -18.49 -57.96
N LEU A 81 70.14 -17.25 -58.41
CA LEU A 81 69.51 -16.03 -57.91
C LEU A 81 67.99 -16.02 -58.18
N GLN A 82 67.56 -16.52 -59.34
CA GLN A 82 66.14 -16.73 -59.65
C GLN A 82 65.52 -17.75 -58.70
N GLN A 83 66.12 -18.93 -58.50
CA GLN A 83 65.60 -19.91 -57.55
C GLN A 83 65.56 -19.39 -56.11
N LEU A 84 66.51 -18.52 -55.72
CA LEU A 84 66.48 -17.87 -54.41
C LEU A 84 65.33 -16.86 -54.33
N SER A 85 65.14 -16.00 -55.34
CA SER A 85 64.04 -15.03 -55.35
C SER A 85 62.67 -15.69 -55.44
N GLU A 86 62.52 -16.81 -56.17
CA GLU A 86 61.31 -17.64 -56.18
C GLU A 86 61.01 -18.28 -54.82
N ARG A 87 62.05 -18.73 -54.09
CA ARG A 87 61.89 -19.26 -52.73
C ARG A 87 61.49 -18.18 -51.73
N GLU A 88 62.14 -17.01 -51.76
CA GLU A 88 61.75 -15.89 -50.89
C GLU A 88 60.36 -15.35 -51.26
N TYR A 89 60.03 -15.24 -52.55
CA TYR A 89 58.67 -14.93 -53.01
C TYR A 89 57.65 -15.96 -52.50
N GLY A 90 57.96 -17.26 -52.58
CA GLY A 90 57.13 -18.33 -52.04
C GLY A 90 56.90 -18.21 -50.52
N LYS A 91 57.94 -17.86 -49.74
CA LYS A 91 57.79 -17.56 -48.31
C LYS A 91 56.89 -16.35 -48.09
N ILE A 92 57.16 -15.23 -48.76
CA ILE A 92 56.40 -13.98 -48.67
C ILE A 92 54.93 -14.23 -49.01
N VAL A 93 54.62 -14.95 -50.08
CA VAL A 93 53.23 -15.34 -50.43
C VAL A 93 52.60 -16.22 -49.34
N SER A 94 53.36 -17.12 -48.71
CA SER A 94 52.87 -17.92 -47.57
C SER A 94 52.61 -17.09 -46.30
N GLU A 95 53.37 -16.00 -46.11
CA GLU A 95 53.25 -15.09 -44.96
C GLU A 95 52.13 -14.07 -45.19
N VAL A 96 52.03 -13.50 -46.38
CA VAL A 96 50.88 -12.69 -46.83
C VAL A 96 49.60 -13.48 -46.66
N ARG A 97 49.52 -14.74 -47.12
CA ARG A 97 48.33 -15.59 -46.89
C ARG A 97 48.01 -15.80 -45.42
N LYS A 98 49.00 -16.00 -44.54
CA LYS A 98 48.76 -16.10 -43.08
C LYS A 98 48.24 -14.77 -42.51
N LEU A 99 48.77 -13.65 -42.96
CA LEU A 99 48.34 -12.31 -42.55
C LEU A 99 46.95 -11.95 -43.09
N GLU A 100 46.56 -12.42 -44.28
CA GLU A 100 45.20 -12.35 -44.83
C GLU A 100 44.23 -13.20 -43.99
N ASP A 101 44.64 -14.42 -43.65
CA ASP A 101 43.93 -15.35 -42.75
C ASP A 101 43.74 -14.75 -41.34
N GLU A 102 44.73 -14.04 -40.81
CA GLU A 102 44.63 -13.35 -39.53
C GLU A 102 43.81 -12.06 -39.63
N THR A 103 43.93 -11.31 -40.72
CA THR A 103 43.15 -10.10 -41.00
C THR A 103 41.66 -10.43 -41.12
N THR A 104 41.29 -11.50 -41.82
CA THR A 104 39.89 -11.97 -41.91
C THR A 104 39.37 -12.45 -40.55
N LYS A 105 40.18 -13.16 -39.74
CA LYS A 105 39.83 -13.51 -38.34
C LYS A 105 39.65 -12.27 -37.46
N VAL A 106 40.45 -11.21 -37.65
CA VAL A 106 40.31 -9.93 -36.94
C VAL A 106 39.09 -9.15 -37.41
N GLN A 107 38.80 -9.12 -38.71
CA GLN A 107 37.59 -8.52 -39.29
C GLN A 107 36.33 -9.21 -38.76
N ALA A 108 36.29 -10.55 -38.76
CA ALA A 108 35.15 -11.31 -38.21
C ALA A 108 34.91 -11.00 -36.71
N LYS A 109 35.98 -10.95 -35.90
CA LYS A 109 35.90 -10.52 -34.50
C LYS A 109 35.43 -9.06 -34.36
N ASN A 110 35.88 -8.16 -35.23
CA ASN A 110 35.45 -6.77 -35.25
C ASN A 110 33.95 -6.66 -35.58
N SER A 111 33.45 -7.40 -36.59
CA SER A 111 32.02 -7.46 -36.90
C SER A 111 31.19 -8.07 -35.75
N GLU A 112 31.71 -9.07 -35.04
CA GLU A 112 31.06 -9.62 -33.83
C GLU A 112 30.99 -8.57 -32.71
N VAL A 113 32.09 -7.83 -32.48
CA VAL A 113 32.15 -6.73 -31.51
C VAL A 113 31.23 -5.58 -31.92
N GLN A 114 31.18 -5.20 -33.19
CA GLN A 114 30.24 -4.20 -33.72
C GLN A 114 28.78 -4.65 -33.55
N SER A 115 28.46 -5.92 -33.78
CA SER A 115 27.12 -6.47 -33.51
C SER A 115 26.77 -6.43 -32.02
N LYS A 116 27.73 -6.71 -31.12
CA LYS A 116 27.58 -6.57 -29.66
C LYS A 116 27.39 -5.12 -29.25
N ILE A 117 28.17 -4.19 -29.82
CA ILE A 117 28.04 -2.74 -29.60
C ILE A 117 26.67 -2.28 -30.04
N PHE A 118 26.22 -2.61 -31.25
CA PHE A 118 24.88 -2.25 -31.76
C PHE A 118 23.76 -2.76 -30.85
N LYS A 119 23.82 -4.03 -30.41
CA LYS A 119 22.85 -4.61 -29.46
C LYS A 119 22.90 -3.92 -28.09
N SER A 120 24.07 -3.48 -27.63
CA SER A 120 24.20 -2.70 -26.40
C SER A 120 23.68 -1.28 -26.55
N GLN A 121 23.87 -0.65 -27.71
CA GLN A 121 23.38 0.69 -28.03
C GLN A 121 21.85 0.70 -28.11
N GLN A 122 21.25 -0.27 -28.82
CA GLN A 122 19.80 -0.45 -28.85
C GLN A 122 19.20 -0.68 -27.46
N ARG A 123 19.91 -1.41 -26.57
CA ARG A 123 19.51 -1.57 -25.16
C ARG A 123 19.67 -0.29 -24.34
N ILE A 124 20.68 0.54 -24.63
CA ILE A 124 20.85 1.88 -24.02
C ILE A 124 19.74 2.83 -24.49
N GLU A 125 19.30 2.72 -25.74
CA GLU A 125 18.18 3.49 -26.30
C GLU A 125 16.86 3.07 -25.65
N ALA A 126 16.57 1.76 -25.56
CA ALA A 126 15.43 1.26 -24.80
C ALA A 126 15.45 1.72 -23.33
N PHE A 127 16.60 1.69 -22.65
CA PHE A 127 16.72 2.21 -21.28
C PHE A 127 16.55 3.74 -21.19
N LYS A 128 16.80 4.51 -22.25
CA LYS A 128 16.49 5.95 -22.28
C LYS A 128 15.00 6.21 -22.48
N GLU A 129 14.33 5.41 -23.31
CA GLU A 129 12.88 5.47 -23.50
C GLU A 129 12.16 5.06 -22.21
N GLU A 130 12.58 3.96 -21.56
CA GLU A 130 12.12 3.57 -20.23
C GLU A 130 12.40 4.66 -19.19
N TYR A 131 13.58 5.28 -19.18
CA TYR A 131 13.91 6.36 -18.25
C TYR A 131 13.00 7.59 -18.46
N ALA A 132 12.81 8.04 -19.69
CA ALA A 132 11.93 9.17 -20.01
C ALA A 132 10.47 8.89 -19.62
N ALA A 133 9.95 7.69 -19.93
CA ALA A 133 8.61 7.29 -19.53
C ALA A 133 8.44 7.19 -18.00
N ASN A 134 9.48 6.75 -17.28
CA ASN A 134 9.49 6.76 -15.81
C ASN A 134 9.58 8.18 -15.23
N GLU A 135 10.30 9.10 -15.90
CA GLU A 135 10.37 10.51 -15.51
C GLU A 135 9.02 11.22 -15.72
N GLU A 136 8.36 11.02 -16.87
CA GLU A 136 7.00 11.51 -17.12
C GLU A 136 5.99 10.97 -16.10
N GLN A 137 6.04 9.66 -15.80
CA GLN A 137 5.21 9.07 -14.74
C GLN A 137 5.50 9.69 -13.37
N LEU A 138 6.77 9.90 -13.01
CA LEU A 138 7.14 10.55 -11.75
C LEU A 138 6.61 11.99 -11.68
N GLN A 139 6.67 12.75 -12.78
CA GLN A 139 6.09 14.10 -12.85
C GLN A 139 4.55 14.06 -12.70
N GLN A 140 3.86 13.09 -13.30
CA GLN A 140 2.42 12.87 -13.11
C GLN A 140 2.08 12.52 -11.65
N TRP A 141 2.85 11.64 -11.00
CA TRP A 141 2.67 11.31 -9.58
C TRP A 141 2.92 12.51 -8.66
N ILE A 142 3.94 13.35 -8.96
CA ILE A 142 4.21 14.58 -8.22
C ILE A 142 3.05 15.58 -8.37
N GLN A 143 2.48 15.72 -9.57
CA GLN A 143 1.34 16.62 -9.76
C GLN A 143 0.10 16.09 -9.06
N ALA A 144 -0.26 14.81 -9.23
CA ALA A 144 -1.38 14.18 -8.54
C ALA A 144 -1.26 14.24 -7.00
N ALA A 145 -0.02 14.22 -6.46
CA ALA A 145 0.23 14.44 -5.05
C ALA A 145 -0.05 15.89 -4.60
N ARG A 146 0.34 16.89 -5.40
CA ARG A 146 -0.01 18.31 -5.14
C ARG A 146 -1.51 18.55 -5.23
N ASP A 147 -2.16 18.03 -6.26
CA ASP A 147 -3.61 18.13 -6.44
C ASP A 147 -4.36 17.54 -5.21
N LYS A 148 -3.82 16.46 -4.62
CA LYS A 148 -4.34 15.86 -3.38
C LYS A 148 -4.00 16.64 -2.11
N GLU A 149 -2.90 17.38 -2.08
CA GLU A 149 -2.58 18.31 -0.99
C GLU A 149 -3.51 19.55 -1.04
N GLU A 150 -3.80 20.08 -2.24
CA GLU A 150 -4.77 21.15 -2.45
C GLU A 150 -6.20 20.71 -2.08
N ASP A 151 -6.65 19.54 -2.52
CA ASP A 151 -7.92 18.93 -2.08
C ASP A 151 -7.99 18.84 -0.55
N PHE A 152 -6.93 18.36 0.10
CA PHE A 152 -6.88 18.23 1.56
C PHE A 152 -6.96 19.59 2.28
N LEU A 153 -6.31 20.62 1.73
CA LEU A 153 -6.41 21.98 2.25
C LEU A 153 -7.82 22.58 2.08
N VAL A 154 -8.54 22.24 1.01
CA VAL A 154 -9.96 22.60 0.83
C VAL A 154 -10.85 21.86 1.82
N LEU A 155 -10.68 20.55 1.98
CA LEU A 155 -11.41 19.76 2.98
C LEU A 155 -11.18 20.27 4.41
N GLN A 156 -9.95 20.66 4.76
CA GLN A 156 -9.64 21.25 6.06
C GLN A 156 -10.33 22.61 6.28
N ARG A 157 -10.54 23.41 5.22
CA ARG A 157 -11.33 24.66 5.32
C ARG A 157 -12.80 24.35 5.59
N TYR A 158 -13.41 23.46 4.81
CA TYR A 158 -14.80 23.05 5.02
C TYR A 158 -15.02 22.43 6.41
N GLN A 159 -14.09 21.60 6.90
CA GLN A 159 -14.14 21.09 8.28
C GLN A 159 -14.18 22.23 9.31
N ARG A 160 -13.32 23.24 9.19
CA ARG A 160 -13.30 24.39 10.12
C ARG A 160 -14.58 25.24 10.04
N GLU A 161 -15.14 25.40 8.85
CA GLU A 161 -16.43 26.09 8.64
C GLU A 161 -17.59 25.30 9.24
N ASP A 162 -17.64 23.97 9.05
CA ASP A 162 -18.68 23.11 9.59
C ASP A 162 -18.58 22.94 11.10
N GLU A 163 -17.36 22.85 11.67
CA GLU A 163 -17.18 22.97 13.12
C GLU A 163 -17.66 24.34 13.65
N GLY A 164 -17.50 25.41 12.85
CA GLY A 164 -18.07 26.72 13.16
C GLY A 164 -19.60 26.70 13.22
N LYS A 165 -20.25 26.12 12.19
CA LYS A 165 -21.71 25.92 12.14
C LYS A 165 -22.20 25.06 13.30
N ILE A 166 -21.50 23.97 13.62
CA ILE A 166 -21.81 23.08 14.75
C ILE A 166 -21.71 23.82 16.08
N ARG A 167 -20.64 24.61 16.32
CA ARG A 167 -20.51 25.43 17.53
C ARG A 167 -21.65 26.46 17.66
N ASN A 168 -22.07 27.08 16.55
CA ASN A 168 -23.22 27.99 16.55
C ASN A 168 -24.54 27.27 16.85
N MET A 169 -24.82 26.13 16.21
CA MET A 169 -26.03 25.33 16.45
C MET A 169 -26.10 24.80 17.89
N LEU A 170 -24.97 24.39 18.48
CA LEU A 170 -24.90 23.97 19.89
C LEU A 170 -25.24 25.13 20.84
N LEU A 171 -24.76 26.33 20.55
CA LEU A 171 -25.05 27.55 21.32
C LEU A 171 -26.52 28.01 21.16
N GLU A 172 -27.13 27.78 20.00
CA GLU A 172 -28.58 27.96 19.80
C GLU A 172 -29.41 26.91 20.54
N ILE A 173 -28.98 25.64 20.55
CA ILE A 173 -29.60 24.57 21.35
C ILE A 173 -29.53 24.92 22.84
N GLU A 174 -28.36 25.30 23.36
CA GLU A 174 -28.17 25.70 24.77
C GLU A 174 -29.08 26.88 25.16
N LYS A 175 -29.17 27.93 24.33
CA LYS A 175 -30.14 29.02 24.51
C LYS A 175 -31.59 28.53 24.53
N SER A 176 -31.96 27.65 23.61
CA SER A 176 -33.32 27.10 23.54
C SER A 176 -33.66 26.24 24.75
N GLN A 177 -32.68 25.48 25.28
CA GLN A 177 -32.81 24.69 26.49
C GLN A 177 -33.02 25.59 27.71
N GLY A 178 -32.22 26.65 27.87
CA GLY A 178 -32.42 27.64 28.94
C GLY A 178 -33.80 28.31 28.91
N ILE A 179 -34.33 28.62 27.71
CA ILE A 179 -35.70 29.14 27.54
C ILE A 179 -36.76 28.09 27.93
N VAL A 180 -36.57 26.82 27.56
CA VAL A 180 -37.48 25.72 27.94
C VAL A 180 -37.44 25.46 29.44
N GLU A 181 -36.27 25.49 30.08
CA GLU A 181 -36.12 25.36 31.53
C GLU A 181 -36.75 26.53 32.28
N GLN A 182 -36.56 27.77 31.81
CA GLN A 182 -37.26 28.94 32.37
C GLN A 182 -38.79 28.79 32.24
N LYS A 183 -39.31 28.46 31.06
CA LYS A 183 -40.76 28.29 30.85
C LYS A 183 -41.34 27.12 31.63
N ARG A 184 -40.54 26.08 31.89
CA ARG A 184 -40.91 24.98 32.78
C ARG A 184 -40.95 25.43 34.25
N ALA A 185 -39.99 26.22 34.72
CA ALA A 185 -39.99 26.77 36.07
C ALA A 185 -41.17 27.73 36.30
N GLU A 186 -41.49 28.58 35.33
CA GLU A 186 -42.70 29.42 35.34
C GLU A 186 -43.98 28.56 35.41
N LEU A 187 -44.09 27.49 34.59
CA LEU A 187 -45.24 26.58 34.63
C LEU A 187 -45.35 25.81 35.96
N GLU A 188 -44.24 25.33 36.53
CA GLU A 188 -44.24 24.65 37.82
C GLU A 188 -44.63 25.61 38.97
N ALA A 189 -44.25 26.90 38.87
CA ALA A 189 -44.72 27.94 39.79
C ALA A 189 -46.24 28.19 39.66
N GLU A 190 -46.75 28.43 38.44
CA GLU A 190 -48.20 28.61 38.21
C GLU A 190 -49.03 27.40 38.64
N VAL A 191 -48.51 26.18 38.46
CA VAL A 191 -49.14 24.94 38.96
C VAL A 191 -49.15 24.86 40.48
N THR A 192 -48.10 25.31 41.18
CA THR A 192 -48.12 25.35 42.66
C THR A 192 -49.06 26.45 43.18
N GLN A 193 -49.10 27.62 42.56
CA GLN A 193 -50.04 28.70 42.89
C GLN A 193 -51.50 28.29 42.65
N THR A 194 -51.80 27.67 41.50
CA THR A 194 -53.14 27.15 41.19
C THR A 194 -53.57 26.08 42.19
N ARG A 195 -52.66 25.20 42.62
CA ARG A 195 -52.93 24.20 43.67
C ARG A 195 -53.18 24.83 45.05
N ALA A 196 -52.44 25.88 45.41
CA ALA A 196 -52.68 26.62 46.65
C ALA A 196 -54.08 27.26 46.65
N LEU A 197 -54.44 27.96 45.57
CA LEU A 197 -55.77 28.56 45.39
C LEU A 197 -56.90 27.50 45.41
N GLN A 198 -56.67 26.31 44.83
CA GLN A 198 -57.63 25.21 44.91
C GLN A 198 -57.81 24.72 46.35
N ILE A 199 -56.73 24.59 47.14
CA ILE A 199 -56.81 24.22 48.55
C ILE A 199 -57.53 25.29 49.39
N GLU A 200 -57.33 26.57 49.08
CA GLU A 200 -58.07 27.68 49.70
C GLU A 200 -59.58 27.66 49.34
N LEU A 201 -59.92 27.34 48.09
CA LEU A 201 -61.31 27.15 47.65
C LEU A 201 -61.97 25.93 48.31
N ASP A 202 -61.28 24.80 48.41
CA ASP A 202 -61.79 23.60 49.08
C ASP A 202 -61.94 23.81 50.59
N MET A 203 -60.99 24.51 51.23
CA MET A 203 -61.06 24.87 52.65
C MET A 203 -62.19 25.88 52.94
N THR A 204 -62.41 26.87 52.07
CA THR A 204 -63.55 27.80 52.22
C THR A 204 -64.89 27.11 51.91
N ALA A 205 -64.94 26.16 50.97
CA ALA A 205 -66.11 25.31 50.76
C ALA A 205 -66.43 24.42 51.97
N GLU A 206 -65.41 23.88 52.67
CA GLU A 206 -65.61 23.22 53.97
C GLU A 206 -66.12 24.16 55.05
N GLN A 207 -65.62 25.40 55.12
CA GLN A 207 -66.11 26.41 56.06
C GLN A 207 -67.58 26.76 55.77
N PHE A 208 -67.97 26.92 54.50
CA PHE A 208 -69.38 27.11 54.12
C PHE A 208 -70.25 25.92 54.51
N ARG A 209 -69.79 24.67 54.35
CA ARG A 209 -70.52 23.48 54.85
C ARG A 209 -70.73 23.54 56.36
N LYS A 210 -69.66 23.80 57.13
CA LYS A 210 -69.73 23.93 58.60
C LYS A 210 -70.71 25.03 59.03
N LEU A 211 -70.65 26.21 58.41
CA LEU A 211 -71.59 27.31 58.65
C LEU A 211 -73.04 26.97 58.25
N HIS A 212 -73.25 26.15 57.22
CA HIS A 212 -74.57 25.63 56.86
C HIS A 212 -75.09 24.61 57.88
N ASP A 213 -74.24 23.71 58.38
CA ASP A 213 -74.60 22.73 59.41
C ASP A 213 -74.89 23.42 60.75
N GLU A 214 -74.09 24.41 61.14
CA GLU A 214 -74.32 25.28 62.31
C GLU A 214 -75.64 26.06 62.16
N ARG A 215 -75.90 26.64 60.97
CA ARG A 215 -77.19 27.30 60.66
C ARG A 215 -78.36 26.33 60.76
N ASN A 216 -78.23 25.10 60.26
CA ASN A 216 -79.29 24.09 60.31
C ASN A 216 -79.54 23.63 61.76
N GLN A 217 -78.50 23.51 62.58
CA GLN A 217 -78.62 23.24 64.01
C GLN A 217 -79.32 24.40 64.74
N LEU A 218 -78.96 25.65 64.45
CA LEU A 218 -79.61 26.83 65.01
C LEU A 218 -81.08 26.93 64.57
N LEU A 219 -81.40 26.65 63.30
CA LEU A 219 -82.78 26.59 62.81
C LEU A 219 -83.58 25.50 63.51
N SER A 220 -83.02 24.28 63.67
CA SER A 220 -83.70 23.21 64.40
C SER A 220 -83.89 23.56 65.89
N GLN A 221 -82.92 24.22 66.54
CA GLN A 221 -83.11 24.76 67.90
C GLN A 221 -84.25 25.79 67.94
N TRP A 222 -84.35 26.66 66.93
CA TRP A 222 -85.41 27.66 66.80
C TRP A 222 -86.80 27.03 66.55
N GLU A 223 -86.88 26.02 65.70
CA GLU A 223 -88.10 25.24 65.48
C GLU A 223 -88.55 24.52 66.76
N ASN A 224 -87.60 23.95 67.51
CA ASN A 224 -87.88 23.33 68.80
C ASN A 224 -88.38 24.35 69.85
N THR A 225 -87.80 25.55 69.93
CA THR A 225 -88.31 26.60 70.83
C THR A 225 -89.67 27.15 70.37
N LEU A 226 -89.93 27.21 69.05
CA LEU A 226 -91.23 27.58 68.50
C LEU A 226 -92.31 26.53 68.80
N GLN A 227 -91.99 25.24 68.69
CA GLN A 227 -92.88 24.15 69.09
C GLN A 227 -93.14 24.16 70.61
N GLN A 228 -92.12 24.45 71.43
CA GLN A 228 -92.29 24.63 72.88
C GLN A 228 -93.22 25.83 73.17
N LEU A 229 -93.02 26.98 72.52
CA LEU A 229 -93.89 28.15 72.64
C LEU A 229 -95.33 27.84 72.21
N GLN A 230 -95.52 27.10 71.11
CA GLN A 230 -96.84 26.68 70.65
C GLN A 230 -97.51 25.72 71.64
N SER A 231 -96.75 24.79 72.25
CA SER A 231 -97.26 23.89 73.29
C SER A 231 -97.64 24.65 74.58
N LEU A 232 -96.88 25.69 74.93
CA LEU A 232 -97.19 26.60 76.03
C LEU A 232 -98.45 27.42 75.73
N ASN A 233 -98.63 27.92 74.51
CA ASN A 233 -99.85 28.63 74.12
C ASN A 233 -101.10 27.73 74.22
N VAL A 234 -101.03 26.48 73.73
CA VAL A 234 -102.12 25.50 73.88
C VAL A 234 -102.37 25.10 75.35
N ALA A 235 -101.34 25.12 76.20
CA ALA A 235 -101.51 24.95 77.64
C ALA A 235 -102.19 26.18 78.28
N ILE A 236 -101.80 27.40 77.87
CA ILE A 236 -102.41 28.66 78.32
C ILE A 236 -103.90 28.69 77.93
N GLU A 237 -104.24 28.40 76.68
CA GLU A 237 -105.62 28.30 76.18
C GLU A 237 -106.48 27.39 77.08
N LYS A 238 -106.00 26.17 77.37
CA LYS A 238 -106.68 25.24 78.29
C LYS A 238 -106.80 25.77 79.72
N THR A 239 -105.81 26.51 80.22
CA THR A 239 -105.93 27.16 81.55
C THR A 239 -106.92 28.33 81.55
N THR A 240 -107.07 29.05 80.43
CA THR A 240 -108.10 30.10 80.29
C THR A 240 -109.51 29.51 80.15
N GLU A 241 -109.70 28.42 79.39
CA GLU A 241 -110.96 27.68 79.33
C GLU A 241 -111.39 27.17 80.73
N ALA A 242 -110.43 26.62 81.50
CA ALA A 242 -110.66 26.18 82.88
C ALA A 242 -110.95 27.34 83.84
N TYR A 243 -110.34 28.51 83.62
CA TYR A 243 -110.60 29.72 84.40
C TYR A 243 -112.01 30.28 84.13
N ASP A 244 -112.40 30.45 82.87
CA ASP A 244 -113.73 30.96 82.51
C ASP A 244 -114.84 29.96 82.88
N SER A 245 -114.58 28.66 82.84
CA SER A 245 -115.48 27.64 83.38
C SER A 245 -115.74 27.84 84.89
N ARG A 246 -114.67 27.96 85.69
CA ARG A 246 -114.76 28.22 87.15
C ARG A 246 -115.37 29.58 87.49
N LYS A 247 -115.16 30.58 86.66
CA LYS A 247 -115.79 31.90 86.77
C LYS A 247 -117.30 31.78 86.55
N GLY A 248 -117.73 31.06 85.51
CA GLY A 248 -119.15 30.77 85.26
C GLY A 248 -119.83 29.97 86.38
N GLU A 249 -119.12 29.04 87.02
CA GLU A 249 -119.60 28.36 88.25
C GLU A 249 -119.70 29.32 89.44
N THR A 250 -118.72 30.21 89.61
CA THR A 250 -118.70 31.22 90.69
C THR A 250 -119.87 32.20 90.55
N ASP A 251 -120.17 32.67 89.34
CA ASP A 251 -121.30 33.57 89.06
C ASP A 251 -122.66 32.87 89.30
N ARG A 252 -122.78 31.56 89.00
CA ARG A 252 -123.96 30.76 89.35
C ARG A 252 -124.16 30.66 90.87
N ILE A 253 -123.11 30.32 91.62
CA ILE A 253 -123.17 30.22 93.08
C ILE A 253 -123.49 31.58 93.72
N SER A 254 -122.91 32.67 93.20
CA SER A 254 -123.17 34.05 93.63
C SER A 254 -124.65 34.43 93.45
N ASN A 255 -125.25 34.09 92.30
CA ASN A 255 -126.67 34.32 92.04
C ASN A 255 -127.57 33.49 92.99
N ASN A 256 -127.29 32.20 93.18
CA ASN A 256 -128.06 31.37 94.12
C ASN A 256 -128.02 31.93 95.56
N VAL A 257 -126.85 32.34 96.04
CA VAL A 257 -126.69 32.98 97.37
C VAL A 257 -127.45 34.31 97.45
N ARG A 258 -127.57 35.04 96.35
CA ARG A 258 -128.36 36.28 96.27
C ARG A 258 -129.87 36.03 96.31
N GLU A 259 -130.35 34.94 95.70
CA GLU A 259 -131.76 34.54 95.79
C GLU A 259 -132.10 34.03 97.19
N GLU A 260 -131.26 33.19 97.80
CA GLU A 260 -131.49 32.71 99.18
C GLU A 260 -131.52 33.84 100.21
N LYS A 261 -130.63 34.84 100.10
CA LYS A 261 -130.71 36.05 100.93
C LYS A 261 -132.06 36.78 100.79
N LYS A 262 -132.59 36.86 99.56
CA LYS A 262 -133.87 37.52 99.27
C LYS A 262 -135.07 36.72 99.76
N ASN A 263 -134.94 35.39 99.89
CA ASN A 263 -135.92 34.54 100.55
C ASN A 263 -135.88 34.71 102.08
N LEU A 264 -134.69 34.79 102.67
CA LEU A 264 -134.50 35.04 104.10
C LEU A 264 -135.10 36.40 104.53
N GLU A 265 -134.85 37.47 103.78
CA GLU A 265 -135.41 38.81 104.06
C GLU A 265 -136.94 38.82 104.07
N LYS A 266 -137.60 38.02 103.22
CA LYS A 266 -139.06 37.87 103.24
C LYS A 266 -139.53 37.13 104.49
N ALA A 267 -138.93 35.98 104.82
CA ALA A 267 -139.29 35.20 105.98
C ALA A 267 -139.13 36.00 107.30
N GLU A 268 -138.11 36.86 107.39
CA GLU A 268 -137.97 37.80 108.51
C GLU A 268 -139.08 38.85 108.57
N GLN A 269 -139.56 39.35 107.42
CA GLN A 269 -140.66 40.33 107.38
C GLN A 269 -142.00 39.70 107.77
N ASP A 270 -142.28 38.47 107.32
CA ASP A 270 -143.50 37.73 107.65
C ASP A 270 -143.55 37.37 109.14
N ASN A 271 -142.44 36.91 109.74
CA ASN A 271 -142.36 36.71 111.20
C ASN A 271 -142.59 38.01 111.98
N LYS A 272 -141.96 39.13 111.56
CA LYS A 272 -142.18 40.47 112.14
C LYS A 272 -143.60 41.02 111.92
N ALA A 273 -144.44 40.36 111.12
CA ALA A 273 -145.87 40.63 111.02
C ALA A 273 -146.71 39.70 111.91
N LEU A 274 -146.29 38.45 112.11
CA LEU A 274 -146.93 37.50 113.02
C LEU A 274 -146.80 37.93 114.50
N ASP A 275 -145.63 38.42 114.93
CA ASP A 275 -145.43 38.91 116.32
C ASP A 275 -146.37 40.08 116.68
N ARG A 276 -146.66 40.96 115.71
CA ARG A 276 -147.62 42.06 115.86
C ARG A 276 -149.07 41.56 115.92
N ARG A 277 -149.36 40.40 115.33
CA ARG A 277 -150.67 39.75 115.40
C ARG A 277 -150.87 39.07 116.76
N LEU A 278 -149.83 38.41 117.29
CA LEU A 278 -149.84 37.81 118.63
C LEU A 278 -150.07 38.85 119.72
N THR A 279 -149.31 39.95 119.72
CA THR A 279 -149.46 41.03 120.73
C THR A 279 -150.84 41.71 120.71
N ILE A 280 -151.52 41.77 119.55
CA ILE A 280 -152.92 42.22 119.48
C ILE A 280 -153.88 41.15 120.06
N GLY A 281 -153.60 39.87 119.82
CA GLY A 281 -154.36 38.74 120.37
C GLY A 281 -154.32 38.68 121.90
N ASP A 282 -153.16 38.77 122.52
CA ASP A 282 -153.00 38.73 123.98
C ASP A 282 -153.78 39.85 124.68
N HIS A 283 -153.84 41.04 124.07
CA HIS A 283 -154.62 42.15 124.59
C HIS A 283 -156.13 41.86 124.57
N GLN A 284 -156.63 41.21 123.51
CA GLN A 284 -158.03 40.79 123.41
C GLN A 284 -158.38 39.64 124.37
N VAL A 285 -157.46 38.69 124.59
CA VAL A 285 -157.63 37.61 125.59
C VAL A 285 -157.72 38.20 127.00
N THR A 286 -156.83 39.14 127.34
CA THR A 286 -156.82 39.84 128.63
C THR A 286 -158.13 40.61 128.85
N GLN A 287 -158.67 41.24 127.81
CA GLN A 287 -159.95 41.95 127.87
C GLN A 287 -161.14 41.00 128.03
N LYS A 288 -161.11 39.83 127.38
CA LYS A 288 -162.13 38.78 127.51
C LYS A 288 -162.18 38.15 128.90
N HIS A 289 -161.05 37.96 129.57
CA HIS A 289 -161.05 37.43 130.95
C HIS A 289 -161.77 38.35 131.94
N LYS A 290 -161.56 39.67 131.87
CA LYS A 290 -162.30 40.64 132.71
C LYS A 290 -163.80 40.66 132.44
N GLN A 291 -164.23 40.33 131.22
CA GLN A 291 -165.65 40.17 130.90
C GLN A 291 -166.21 38.92 131.59
N PHE A 292 -165.48 37.81 131.53
CA PHE A 292 -165.89 36.52 132.09
C PHE A 292 -166.02 36.53 133.62
N GLU A 293 -165.19 37.30 134.34
CA GLU A 293 -165.33 37.48 135.80
C GLU A 293 -166.65 38.15 136.20
N ILE A 294 -167.17 39.05 135.35
CA ILE A 294 -168.47 39.73 135.56
C ILE A 294 -169.62 38.78 135.21
N ASP A 295 -169.54 38.10 134.07
CA ASP A 295 -170.60 37.18 133.61
C ASP A 295 -170.78 35.99 134.56
N ASN A 296 -169.70 35.51 135.19
CA ASN A 296 -169.72 34.39 136.15
C ASN A 296 -170.39 34.76 137.50
N ALA A 297 -170.43 36.05 137.88
CA ALA A 297 -171.19 36.49 139.05
C ALA A 297 -172.70 36.46 138.78
N ASN A 298 -173.13 36.95 137.61
CA ASN A 298 -174.54 36.94 137.18
C ASN A 298 -175.09 35.51 137.00
N LEU A 299 -174.21 34.55 136.66
CA LEU A 299 -174.55 33.13 136.54
C LEU A 299 -174.92 32.47 137.88
N LEU A 300 -174.44 33.00 139.00
CA LEU A 300 -174.76 32.48 140.33
C LEU A 300 -176.21 32.76 140.72
N GLU A 301 -176.67 34.01 140.55
CA GLU A 301 -178.06 34.42 140.78
C GLU A 301 -179.05 33.67 139.85
N PHE A 302 -178.62 33.35 138.62
CA PHE A 302 -179.46 32.59 137.69
C PHE A 302 -179.67 31.13 138.12
N SER A 303 -178.75 30.55 138.93
CA SER A 303 -178.86 29.15 139.38
C SER A 303 -179.99 28.92 140.38
N GLU A 304 -180.32 29.91 141.22
CA GLU A 304 -181.36 29.80 142.26
C GLU A 304 -182.79 29.83 141.70
N THR A 305 -182.97 30.17 140.41
CA THR A 305 -184.30 30.44 139.84
C THR A 305 -184.86 29.35 138.92
N VAL A 306 -184.11 28.27 138.63
CA VAL A 306 -184.46 27.31 137.55
C VAL A 306 -184.90 25.91 138.05
N GLU A 307 -184.23 25.28 139.03
CA GLU A 307 -184.63 23.93 139.47
C GLU A 307 -185.90 23.89 140.35
N THR A 308 -186.39 25.05 140.79
CA THR A 308 -187.75 25.20 141.35
C THR A 308 -188.86 24.81 140.35
N GLN A 309 -188.55 24.55 139.07
CA GLN A 309 -189.51 24.16 138.04
C GLN A 309 -189.55 22.66 137.68
N ARG A 310 -188.74 21.76 138.26
CA ARG A 310 -188.75 20.32 137.86
C ARG A 310 -189.09 19.26 138.93
N HIS A 311 -189.51 19.66 140.12
CA HIS A 311 -190.20 18.76 141.07
C HIS A 311 -191.67 18.43 140.68
N ALA A 312 -192.16 18.94 139.54
CA ALA A 312 -193.58 18.87 139.14
C ALA A 312 -193.98 17.67 138.26
N LEU A 313 -193.14 16.64 138.10
CA LEU A 313 -193.44 15.45 137.27
C LEU A 313 -192.89 14.15 137.88
N ASP A 314 -193.17 13.96 139.17
CA ASP A 314 -192.67 12.86 140.03
C ASP A 314 -193.82 11.94 140.53
N LYS A 315 -194.87 11.75 139.71
CA LYS A 315 -196.06 10.95 140.06
C LYS A 315 -196.88 10.56 138.84
N ALA A 316 -197.19 9.27 138.74
CA ALA A 316 -197.86 8.59 137.62
C ALA A 316 -197.07 8.70 136.29
N GLU A 317 -196.68 7.63 135.61
CA GLU A 317 -197.02 6.20 135.76
C GLU A 317 -195.69 5.41 135.80
N SER A 318 -195.39 4.47 136.70
CA SER A 318 -196.14 3.66 137.69
C SER A 318 -197.01 2.54 137.12
N ASN A 319 -197.47 2.69 135.88
CA ASN A 319 -197.48 1.62 134.90
C ASN A 319 -195.99 1.46 134.48
N GLU A 320 -195.36 0.29 134.37
CA GLU A 320 -195.83 -1.09 134.53
C GLU A 320 -194.56 -1.96 134.48
N ARG A 321 -194.05 -2.64 135.52
CA ARG A 321 -194.54 -3.05 136.86
C ARG A 321 -195.62 -4.14 136.92
N ALA A 322 -196.38 -4.38 135.86
CA ALA A 322 -197.03 -5.69 135.66
C ALA A 322 -196.11 -6.62 134.85
N ILE A 323 -195.40 -6.11 133.84
CA ILE A 323 -194.30 -6.82 133.17
C ILE A 323 -193.02 -6.76 134.03
N ARG A 324 -193.06 -7.46 135.16
CA ARG A 324 -191.88 -7.81 135.96
C ARG A 324 -191.82 -9.29 136.33
N GLU A 325 -192.98 -9.93 136.49
CA GLU A 325 -193.11 -11.29 137.02
C GLU A 325 -193.88 -12.25 136.11
N GLU A 326 -194.51 -11.78 135.02
CA GLU A 326 -194.89 -12.69 133.94
C GLU A 326 -193.65 -13.15 133.15
N ILE A 327 -193.27 -14.40 133.46
CA ILE A 327 -192.68 -15.37 132.50
C ILE A 327 -191.13 -15.38 132.43
N GLU A 328 -190.50 -15.68 133.57
CA GLU A 328 -189.32 -16.55 133.63
C GLU A 328 -189.69 -18.03 133.31
N GLU A 329 -190.97 -18.42 133.42
CA GLU A 329 -191.41 -19.83 133.36
C GLU A 329 -191.81 -20.38 131.98
N PHE A 330 -191.88 -19.55 130.93
CA PHE A 330 -191.95 -20.02 129.53
C PHE A 330 -190.80 -19.41 128.71
N LYS A 331 -189.79 -20.12 128.23
CA LYS A 331 -189.41 -21.56 128.24
C LYS A 331 -187.89 -21.54 127.93
N ARG A 332 -186.93 -22.16 128.62
CA ARG A 332 -186.83 -23.31 129.56
C ARG A 332 -187.48 -24.65 129.15
N LYS A 333 -188.09 -24.71 127.97
CA LYS A 333 -188.70 -25.93 127.38
C LYS A 333 -188.57 -26.04 125.85
N THR A 334 -187.81 -25.15 125.20
CA THR A 334 -187.62 -25.14 123.74
C THR A 334 -186.25 -24.54 123.40
N GLY A 335 -185.15 -25.30 123.29
CA GLY A 335 -185.00 -26.77 123.41
C GLY A 335 -185.47 -27.58 122.20
N LEU A 336 -186.37 -26.99 121.41
CA LEU A 336 -187.01 -27.45 120.20
C LEU A 336 -187.34 -26.13 119.45
N GLU A 337 -186.78 -25.80 118.29
CA GLU A 337 -186.06 -26.66 117.35
C GLU A 337 -184.72 -26.06 116.90
N VAL A 338 -183.65 -26.61 117.48
CA VAL A 338 -182.52 -27.01 116.62
C VAL A 338 -183.10 -27.92 115.53
N GLN A 339 -182.77 -27.66 114.26
CA GLN A 339 -183.02 -28.57 113.13
C GLN A 339 -184.49 -28.88 112.76
N LYS A 340 -185.38 -27.89 112.88
CA LYS A 340 -186.32 -27.64 111.77
C LYS A 340 -186.23 -26.19 111.27
N LYS A 341 -185.85 -25.94 110.03
CA LYS A 341 -185.10 -26.71 109.00
C LYS A 341 -184.53 -25.63 108.02
N GLU A 342 -183.61 -25.85 107.09
CA GLU A 342 -183.81 -26.48 105.77
C GLU A 342 -185.08 -26.00 105.03
N ALA A 343 -185.22 -26.31 103.74
CA ALA A 343 -186.53 -26.48 103.10
C ALA A 343 -187.57 -25.34 103.35
N TYR A 344 -187.54 -24.20 102.63
CA TYR A 344 -186.93 -23.93 101.34
C TYR A 344 -186.65 -22.41 101.19
N LEU A 345 -185.64 -21.94 100.46
CA LEU A 345 -185.48 -22.13 99.01
C LEU A 345 -186.69 -21.60 98.20
N GLN A 346 -187.08 -20.36 98.48
CA GLN A 346 -187.43 -19.45 97.39
C GLN A 346 -186.77 -18.10 97.73
N ARG A 347 -185.82 -17.61 96.91
CA ARG A 347 -185.91 -17.20 95.49
C ARG A 347 -185.87 -15.67 95.52
N LEU A 348 -184.96 -14.98 94.84
CA LEU A 348 -184.05 -15.34 93.75
C LEU A 348 -182.64 -14.81 94.20
N LYS A 349 -181.45 -15.30 93.80
CA LYS A 349 -180.93 -15.38 92.41
C LYS A 349 -181.23 -14.05 91.68
N LEU A 350 -180.40 -13.38 90.91
CA LEU A 350 -179.24 -13.67 90.10
C LEU A 350 -178.37 -12.38 90.22
N THR A 351 -177.06 -12.39 90.09
CA THR A 351 -176.15 -13.38 89.49
C THR A 351 -174.78 -13.18 90.20
N LYS A 352 -174.00 -14.19 90.61
CA LYS A 352 -173.33 -15.24 89.80
C LYS A 352 -172.57 -14.61 88.63
N ASP A 353 -171.32 -14.87 88.28
CA ASP A 353 -170.17 -15.69 88.71
C ASP A 353 -168.94 -14.97 88.06
N ALA A 354 -167.67 -15.30 88.16
CA ALA A 354 -166.82 -16.22 88.94
C ALA A 354 -165.41 -15.55 88.93
N LEU A 355 -164.48 -15.71 89.87
CA LEU A 355 -164.06 -16.85 90.69
C LEU A 355 -163.25 -17.90 89.90
N TYR A 356 -161.92 -17.87 90.11
CA TYR A 356 -160.90 -18.88 89.80
C TYR A 356 -160.50 -18.98 88.30
N THR A 357 -159.23 -18.93 87.88
CA THR A 357 -157.98 -19.66 88.23
C THR A 357 -157.92 -21.11 87.73
N GLN A 358 -156.71 -21.69 87.82
CA GLN A 358 -156.35 -23.11 87.63
C GLN A 358 -156.07 -23.50 86.17
N LYS A 359 -154.81 -23.66 85.69
CA LYS A 359 -153.54 -24.29 86.17
C LYS A 359 -153.38 -25.72 85.63
N ASP A 360 -152.11 -26.07 85.36
CA ASP A 360 -151.53 -27.40 85.15
C ASP A 360 -152.09 -28.13 83.89
N SER A 361 -151.44 -29.13 83.27
CA SER A 361 -150.25 -29.94 83.57
C SER A 361 -149.60 -30.37 82.22
N THR A 362 -148.36 -30.85 82.07
CA THR A 362 -147.23 -31.09 82.99
C THR A 362 -145.91 -31.16 82.19
N GLU A 363 -144.82 -30.94 82.92
CA GLU A 363 -143.46 -31.48 82.74
C GLU A 363 -143.18 -32.47 81.59
N GLU A 364 -142.21 -32.12 80.74
CA GLU A 364 -140.87 -32.75 80.77
C GLU A 364 -139.80 -31.64 80.62
N LEU A 365 -138.61 -31.81 81.19
CA LEU A 365 -137.74 -30.69 81.61
C LEU A 365 -136.47 -30.48 80.76
N GLN A 366 -136.11 -29.19 80.66
CA GLN A 366 -134.77 -28.63 80.42
C GLN A 366 -134.04 -28.85 79.06
N GLN A 367 -133.94 -27.71 78.36
CA GLN A 367 -132.70 -27.19 77.74
C GLN A 367 -131.86 -28.14 76.86
N GLN A 368 -132.15 -28.18 75.54
CA GLN A 368 -131.32 -27.47 74.54
C GLN A 368 -131.86 -27.54 73.09
N THR A 369 -131.62 -26.45 72.33
CA THR A 369 -131.31 -26.45 70.88
C THR A 369 -132.36 -26.92 69.81
N ASN A 370 -133.06 -25.91 69.26
CA ASN A 370 -133.27 -25.64 67.81
C ASN A 370 -134.08 -26.55 66.83
N VAL A 371 -135.00 -25.85 66.11
CA VAL A 371 -135.25 -25.91 64.63
C VAL A 371 -136.17 -27.01 64.03
N MET A 372 -136.71 -26.69 62.84
CA MET A 372 -137.38 -27.56 61.84
C MET A 372 -138.91 -27.79 61.93
N ASN A 373 -139.72 -26.71 61.93
CA ASN A 373 -141.16 -26.71 61.55
C ASN A 373 -141.73 -25.27 61.65
N GLU A 374 -141.81 -24.40 60.64
CA GLU A 374 -141.52 -24.47 59.21
C GLU A 374 -142.37 -25.41 58.34
N PHE A 375 -143.67 -25.10 58.14
CA PHE A 375 -144.27 -24.96 56.79
C PHE A 375 -145.76 -24.54 56.85
N LEU A 376 -146.59 -25.32 57.56
CA LEU A 376 -148.01 -25.53 57.22
C LEU A 376 -148.95 -24.31 57.32
N LYS A 377 -148.60 -23.24 58.05
CA LYS A 377 -149.48 -22.04 58.10
C LYS A 377 -149.51 -21.23 56.80
N LYS A 378 -148.62 -21.48 55.84
CA LYS A 378 -148.64 -20.84 54.51
C LYS A 378 -149.66 -21.44 53.53
N GLU A 379 -150.25 -22.59 53.86
CA GLU A 379 -151.04 -23.37 52.90
C GLU A 379 -152.53 -22.97 52.86
N ASN A 380 -153.11 -22.56 53.99
CA ASN A 380 -154.56 -22.30 54.08
C ASN A 380 -155.01 -20.98 53.41
N ASP A 381 -154.08 -20.05 53.14
CA ASP A 381 -154.35 -18.86 52.32
C ASP A 381 -154.61 -19.23 50.84
N THR A 382 -154.09 -20.39 50.37
CA THR A 382 -154.22 -20.79 48.95
C THR A 382 -155.64 -21.20 48.56
N LEU A 383 -156.42 -21.77 49.49
CA LEU A 383 -157.73 -22.37 49.19
C LEU A 383 -158.83 -21.33 48.91
N LYS A 384 -158.76 -20.13 49.51
CA LYS A 384 -159.71 -19.04 49.21
C LYS A 384 -159.45 -18.35 47.88
N ASP A 385 -158.18 -18.33 47.45
CA ASP A 385 -157.75 -17.72 46.20
C ASP A 385 -158.08 -18.59 44.97
N LEU A 386 -158.12 -19.91 45.13
CA LEU A 386 -158.48 -20.85 44.07
C LEU A 386 -159.92 -20.66 43.56
N MET A 387 -160.89 -20.42 44.45
CA MET A 387 -162.30 -20.29 44.05
C MET A 387 -162.60 -19.05 43.19
N LYS A 388 -161.80 -17.97 43.29
CA LYS A 388 -162.00 -16.76 42.47
C LYS A 388 -161.36 -16.82 41.08
N LYS A 389 -160.38 -17.71 40.87
CA LYS A 389 -159.65 -17.82 39.59
C LYS A 389 -160.51 -18.48 38.50
N ILE A 390 -161.34 -19.46 38.88
CA ILE A 390 -162.21 -20.24 37.97
C ILE A 390 -163.18 -19.36 37.17
N GLU A 391 -163.70 -18.28 37.76
CA GLU A 391 -164.67 -17.41 37.05
C GLU A 391 -163.99 -16.44 36.08
N ALA A 392 -162.70 -16.12 36.29
CA ALA A 392 -161.92 -15.31 35.35
C ALA A 392 -161.56 -16.10 34.08
N GLU A 393 -161.17 -17.38 34.23
CA GLU A 393 -160.70 -18.22 33.13
C GLU A 393 -161.76 -18.46 32.04
N LYS A 394 -163.04 -18.60 32.40
CA LYS A 394 -164.15 -18.70 31.43
C LYS A 394 -164.24 -17.46 30.52
N GLY A 395 -164.09 -16.26 31.09
CA GLY A 395 -164.07 -15.01 30.34
C GLY A 395 -162.83 -14.85 29.46
N GLN A 396 -161.73 -15.51 29.83
CA GLN A 396 -160.47 -15.52 29.09
C GLN A 396 -160.57 -16.41 27.82
N ILE A 397 -161.20 -17.58 27.92
CA ILE A 397 -161.37 -18.54 26.81
C ILE A 397 -162.12 -17.93 25.61
N TYR A 398 -163.19 -17.17 25.84
CA TYR A 398 -163.94 -16.54 24.75
C TYR A 398 -163.14 -15.45 24.02
N LYS A 399 -162.33 -14.66 24.75
CA LYS A 399 -161.42 -13.68 24.15
C LYS A 399 -160.30 -14.36 23.35
N LEU A 400 -159.78 -15.48 23.85
CA LEU A 400 -158.77 -16.28 23.16
C LEU A 400 -159.28 -16.88 21.85
N SER A 401 -160.51 -17.40 21.80
CA SER A 401 -161.06 -17.96 20.55
C SER A 401 -161.25 -16.90 19.45
N GLN A 402 -161.67 -15.69 19.82
CA GLN A 402 -161.78 -14.57 18.88
C GLN A 402 -160.41 -14.06 18.41
N ALA A 403 -159.42 -14.00 19.31
CA ALA A 403 -158.04 -13.67 18.96
C ALA A 403 -157.42 -14.69 17.97
N VAL A 404 -157.64 -15.99 18.17
CA VAL A 404 -157.15 -17.06 17.27
C VAL A 404 -157.65 -16.90 15.83
N TYR A 405 -158.86 -16.35 15.63
CA TYR A 405 -159.36 -16.08 14.28
C TYR A 405 -158.69 -14.86 13.62
N GLU A 406 -158.40 -13.80 14.38
CA GLU A 406 -157.59 -12.69 13.88
C GLU A 406 -156.16 -13.12 13.57
N GLU A 407 -155.53 -13.92 14.44
CA GLU A 407 -154.17 -14.40 14.21
C GLU A 407 -154.07 -15.32 12.98
N ARG A 408 -155.06 -16.17 12.69
CA ARG A 408 -155.12 -16.89 11.40
C ARG A 408 -155.27 -15.97 10.18
N LYS A 409 -155.84 -14.77 10.35
CA LYS A 409 -155.89 -13.75 9.28
C LYS A 409 -154.55 -13.01 9.17
N ARG A 410 -153.85 -12.74 10.28
CA ARG A 410 -152.47 -12.21 10.29
C ARG A 410 -151.50 -13.22 9.66
N GLU A 411 -151.57 -14.50 10.03
CA GLU A 411 -150.79 -15.62 9.48
C GLU A 411 -150.87 -15.66 7.95
N LYS A 412 -152.07 -15.53 7.37
CA LYS A 412 -152.25 -15.53 5.91
C LYS A 412 -151.62 -14.32 5.22
N ASN A 413 -151.69 -13.14 5.85
CA ASN A 413 -151.04 -11.93 5.34
C ASN A 413 -149.52 -12.02 5.49
N LEU A 414 -149.03 -12.53 6.62
CA LEU A 414 -147.62 -12.77 6.90
C LEU A 414 -147.04 -13.82 5.94
N LEU A 415 -147.80 -14.84 5.52
CA LEU A 415 -147.37 -15.79 4.48
C LEU A 415 -147.17 -15.12 3.11
N ALA A 416 -148.05 -14.20 2.72
CA ALA A 416 -147.89 -13.43 1.49
C ALA A 416 -146.70 -12.46 1.60
N GLU A 417 -146.53 -11.80 2.75
CA GLU A 417 -145.37 -10.94 3.03
C GLU A 417 -144.06 -11.73 3.12
N MET A 418 -144.10 -12.98 3.61
CA MET A 418 -142.97 -13.92 3.59
C MET A 418 -142.60 -14.37 2.18
N GLN A 419 -143.54 -14.59 1.27
CA GLN A 419 -143.20 -14.85 -0.14
C GLN A 419 -142.64 -13.59 -0.82
N GLY A 420 -143.17 -12.40 -0.47
CA GLY A 420 -142.61 -11.12 -0.87
C GLY A 420 -141.18 -10.90 -0.35
N SER A 421 -140.91 -11.20 0.92
CA SER A 421 -139.57 -11.06 1.50
C SER A 421 -138.63 -12.17 1.06
N GLN A 422 -139.11 -13.38 0.78
CA GLN A 422 -138.32 -14.48 0.23
C GLN A 422 -137.87 -14.21 -1.22
N SER A 423 -138.69 -13.54 -2.04
CA SER A 423 -138.26 -13.09 -3.37
C SER A 423 -137.24 -11.94 -3.29
N ARG A 424 -137.42 -10.97 -2.38
CA ARG A 424 -136.38 -9.97 -2.06
C ARG A 424 -135.10 -10.63 -1.55
N ALA A 425 -135.20 -11.64 -0.69
CA ALA A 425 -134.07 -12.39 -0.14
C ALA A 425 -133.33 -13.15 -1.24
N LYS A 426 -134.01 -13.75 -2.22
CA LYS A 426 -133.35 -14.35 -3.40
C LYS A 426 -132.61 -13.31 -4.25
N ASN A 427 -133.20 -12.13 -4.47
CA ASN A 427 -132.52 -11.06 -5.20
C ASN A 427 -131.31 -10.50 -4.41
N LEU A 428 -131.42 -10.39 -3.08
CA LEU A 428 -130.29 -10.06 -2.21
C LEU A 428 -129.25 -11.17 -2.17
N GLN A 429 -129.63 -12.46 -2.22
CA GLN A 429 -128.70 -13.59 -2.32
C GLN A 429 -127.92 -13.56 -3.64
N LEU A 430 -128.57 -13.20 -4.75
CA LEU A 430 -127.89 -12.97 -6.03
C LEU A 430 -126.96 -11.76 -5.96
N LYS A 431 -127.36 -10.67 -5.30
CA LYS A 431 -126.51 -9.49 -5.08
C LYS A 431 -125.31 -9.80 -4.17
N ILE A 432 -125.49 -10.65 -3.16
CA ILE A 432 -124.42 -11.21 -2.33
C ILE A 432 -123.50 -12.06 -3.21
N GLN A 433 -124.01 -12.96 -4.05
CA GLN A 433 -123.15 -13.75 -4.98
C GLN A 433 -122.43 -12.90 -6.05
N GLU A 434 -122.95 -11.73 -6.41
CA GLU A 434 -122.23 -10.74 -7.22
C GLU A 434 -121.09 -10.10 -6.40
N PHE A 435 -121.39 -9.63 -5.19
CA PHE A 435 -120.38 -9.07 -4.28
C PHE A 435 -119.35 -10.10 -3.80
N ASP A 436 -119.70 -11.39 -3.66
CA ASP A 436 -118.78 -12.48 -3.34
C ASP A 436 -117.80 -12.70 -4.50
N ARG A 437 -118.28 -12.63 -5.75
CA ARG A 437 -117.43 -12.70 -6.95
C ARG A 437 -116.56 -11.46 -7.13
N GLU A 438 -117.08 -10.28 -6.79
CA GLU A 438 -116.27 -9.04 -6.76
C GLU A 438 -115.24 -9.08 -5.62
N THR A 439 -115.59 -9.65 -4.47
CA THR A 439 -114.67 -9.86 -3.33
C THR A 439 -113.60 -10.89 -3.70
N GLN A 440 -113.95 -12.02 -4.33
CA GLN A 440 -112.98 -12.99 -4.85
C GLN A 440 -112.04 -12.35 -5.88
N LYS A 441 -112.55 -11.51 -6.80
CA LYS A 441 -111.69 -10.76 -7.72
C LYS A 441 -110.82 -9.72 -7.02
N GLN A 442 -111.33 -9.06 -5.97
CA GLN A 442 -110.54 -8.16 -5.13
C GLN A 442 -109.51 -8.92 -4.30
N GLU A 443 -109.78 -10.15 -3.88
CA GLU A 443 -108.82 -11.05 -3.23
C GLU A 443 -107.79 -11.58 -4.21
N GLU A 444 -108.14 -11.91 -5.45
CA GLU A 444 -107.20 -12.25 -6.54
C GLU A 444 -106.31 -11.06 -6.93
N LEU A 445 -106.89 -9.86 -7.02
CA LEU A 445 -106.14 -8.62 -7.24
C LEU A 445 -105.27 -8.27 -6.04
N LYS A 446 -105.74 -8.49 -4.81
CA LYS A 446 -104.97 -8.34 -3.57
C LYS A 446 -103.89 -9.41 -3.44
N TYR A 447 -104.10 -10.63 -3.93
CA TYR A 447 -103.07 -11.68 -3.98
C TYR A 447 -102.02 -11.38 -5.04
N ASN A 448 -102.41 -10.93 -6.24
CA ASN A 448 -101.46 -10.47 -7.26
C ASN A 448 -100.70 -9.22 -6.79
N SER A 449 -101.39 -8.26 -6.17
CA SER A 449 -100.77 -7.08 -5.57
C SER A 449 -99.83 -7.48 -4.44
N ASN A 450 -100.26 -8.32 -3.48
CA ASN A 450 -99.42 -8.86 -2.41
C ASN A 450 -98.24 -9.71 -2.93
N PHE A 451 -98.38 -10.38 -4.07
CA PHE A 451 -97.30 -11.14 -4.70
C PHE A 451 -96.30 -10.24 -5.43
N GLN A 452 -96.77 -9.18 -6.08
CA GLN A 452 -95.92 -8.12 -6.63
C GLN A 452 -95.24 -7.32 -5.51
N ILE A 453 -95.95 -7.00 -4.44
CA ILE A 453 -95.44 -6.41 -3.20
C ILE A 453 -94.39 -7.35 -2.60
N GLN A 454 -94.65 -8.64 -2.39
CA GLN A 454 -93.62 -9.58 -1.92
C GLN A 454 -92.42 -9.71 -2.87
N GLN A 455 -92.59 -9.59 -4.19
CA GLN A 455 -91.46 -9.52 -5.12
C GLN A 455 -90.70 -8.20 -5.02
N MET A 456 -91.38 -7.09 -4.74
CA MET A 456 -90.78 -5.78 -4.55
C MET A 456 -90.12 -5.67 -3.18
N GLU A 457 -90.73 -6.16 -2.10
CA GLU A 457 -90.14 -6.37 -0.78
C GLU A 457 -88.89 -7.24 -0.89
N ARG A 458 -88.94 -8.41 -1.54
CA ARG A 458 -87.73 -9.24 -1.76
C ARG A 458 -86.65 -8.54 -2.59
N LYS A 459 -86.99 -7.57 -3.44
CA LYS A 459 -86.02 -6.71 -4.15
C LYS A 459 -85.52 -5.57 -3.26
N ILE A 460 -86.38 -4.98 -2.46
CA ILE A 460 -86.12 -3.88 -1.53
C ILE A 460 -85.24 -4.37 -0.39
N SER A 461 -85.56 -5.49 0.29
CA SER A 461 -84.68 -6.17 1.24
C SER A 461 -83.30 -6.46 0.62
N ARG A 462 -83.24 -6.97 -0.62
CA ARG A 462 -81.97 -7.20 -1.34
C ARG A 462 -81.20 -5.92 -1.69
N ILE A 463 -81.85 -4.75 -1.71
CA ILE A 463 -81.25 -3.42 -1.93
C ILE A 463 -80.87 -2.76 -0.58
N GLU A 464 -81.66 -2.98 0.47
CA GLU A 464 -81.47 -2.48 1.84
C GLU A 464 -80.42 -3.29 2.62
N GLY A 465 -80.15 -4.54 2.22
CA GLY A 465 -79.03 -5.36 2.70
C GLY A 465 -79.39 -6.78 3.11
N ASP A 466 -80.67 -7.09 3.31
CA ASP A 466 -81.17 -8.42 3.64
C ASP A 466 -81.19 -9.34 2.41
N ARG A 467 -80.09 -10.08 2.29
CA ARG A 467 -79.93 -11.27 1.44
C ARG A 467 -80.65 -12.48 2.04
N THR A 468 -80.92 -13.51 1.23
CA THR A 468 -81.53 -14.75 1.75
C THR A 468 -80.64 -15.41 2.80
N GLU A 469 -81.18 -16.24 3.70
CA GLU A 469 -80.34 -16.90 4.72
C GLU A 469 -79.25 -17.77 4.09
N GLU A 470 -79.51 -18.42 2.95
CA GLU A 470 -78.49 -19.15 2.19
C GLU A 470 -77.38 -18.22 1.66
N GLU A 471 -77.74 -17.11 0.98
CA GLU A 471 -76.78 -16.09 0.52
C GLU A 471 -76.00 -15.48 1.69
N LYS A 472 -76.66 -15.29 2.85
CA LYS A 472 -76.09 -14.73 4.09
C LYS A 472 -75.16 -15.72 4.78
N ILE A 473 -75.46 -17.02 4.77
CA ILE A 473 -74.58 -18.10 5.26
C ILE A 473 -73.39 -18.28 4.32
N GLU A 474 -73.58 -18.28 2.99
CA GLU A 474 -72.47 -18.35 2.04
C GLU A 474 -71.53 -17.15 2.17
N LEU A 475 -72.08 -15.93 2.30
CA LEU A 475 -71.29 -14.71 2.46
C LEU A 475 -70.69 -14.59 3.85
N GLN A 476 -71.35 -15.06 4.91
CA GLN A 476 -70.74 -15.16 6.23
C GLN A 476 -69.58 -16.17 6.21
N ALA A 477 -69.77 -17.36 5.63
CA ALA A 477 -68.67 -18.31 5.44
C ALA A 477 -67.55 -17.75 4.55
N LYS A 478 -67.86 -16.89 3.56
CA LYS A 478 -66.86 -16.13 2.78
C LYS A 478 -66.12 -15.12 3.65
N ILE A 479 -66.83 -14.38 4.50
CA ILE A 479 -66.28 -13.41 5.44
C ILE A 479 -65.41 -14.12 6.48
N ASP A 480 -65.86 -15.26 7.01
CA ASP A 480 -65.13 -16.07 7.99
C ASP A 480 -63.86 -16.66 7.35
N GLN A 481 -63.92 -17.18 6.12
CA GLN A 481 -62.74 -17.60 5.36
C GLN A 481 -61.79 -16.43 5.04
N LEU A 482 -62.32 -15.24 4.74
CA LEU A 482 -61.52 -14.04 4.49
C LEU A 482 -60.93 -13.46 5.79
N GLN A 483 -61.61 -13.58 6.93
CA GLN A 483 -61.12 -13.20 8.25
C GLN A 483 -60.10 -14.23 8.77
N GLU A 484 -60.32 -15.52 8.55
CA GLU A 484 -59.34 -16.55 8.88
C GLU A 484 -58.09 -16.35 8.05
N THR A 485 -58.19 -16.24 6.72
CA THR A 485 -57.03 -15.97 5.87
C THR A 485 -56.39 -14.61 6.15
N LEU A 486 -57.15 -13.56 6.50
CA LEU A 486 -56.60 -12.30 7.00
C LEU A 486 -55.81 -12.52 8.31
N SER A 487 -56.35 -13.26 9.27
CA SER A 487 -55.67 -13.55 10.55
C SER A 487 -54.42 -14.41 10.36
N GLN A 488 -54.47 -15.39 9.44
CA GLN A 488 -53.31 -16.17 9.01
C GLN A 488 -52.27 -15.24 8.37
N LYS A 489 -52.66 -14.34 7.45
CA LYS A 489 -51.75 -13.36 6.83
C LYS A 489 -51.17 -12.38 7.85
N MET A 490 -51.95 -11.85 8.79
CA MET A 490 -51.49 -10.99 9.88
C MET A 490 -50.53 -11.72 10.84
N SER A 491 -50.76 -13.02 11.11
CA SER A 491 -49.85 -13.81 11.93
C SER A 491 -48.53 -14.11 11.20
N VAL A 492 -48.59 -14.38 9.89
CA VAL A 492 -47.42 -14.51 9.01
C VAL A 492 -46.68 -13.18 8.87
N GLU A 493 -47.37 -12.06 8.73
CA GLU A 493 -46.80 -10.71 8.69
C GLU A 493 -46.12 -10.36 10.02
N LYS A 494 -46.78 -10.62 11.16
CA LYS A 494 -46.20 -10.44 12.51
C LYS A 494 -44.96 -11.32 12.71
N MET A 495 -44.99 -12.56 12.21
CA MET A 495 -43.86 -13.49 12.24
C MET A 495 -42.72 -13.02 11.33
N LEU A 496 -43.00 -12.55 10.10
CA LEU A 496 -42.01 -11.93 9.22
C LEU A 496 -41.45 -10.63 9.82
N GLY A 497 -42.27 -9.81 10.47
CA GLY A 497 -41.83 -8.58 11.16
C GLY A 497 -40.88 -8.89 12.32
N GLN A 498 -41.16 -9.95 13.09
CA GLN A 498 -40.24 -10.45 14.11
C GLN A 498 -38.95 -11.04 13.51
N GLN A 499 -39.04 -11.76 12.39
CA GLN A 499 -37.86 -12.27 11.67
C GLN A 499 -37.03 -11.15 11.06
N LEU A 500 -37.65 -10.12 10.47
CA LEU A 500 -36.98 -8.93 9.91
C LEU A 500 -36.34 -8.10 11.02
N HIS A 501 -37.00 -7.90 12.16
CA HIS A 501 -36.39 -7.21 13.30
C HIS A 501 -35.21 -8.01 13.87
N ARG A 502 -35.31 -9.34 13.95
CA ARG A 502 -34.19 -10.21 14.34
C ARG A 502 -33.04 -10.16 13.33
N LEU A 503 -33.35 -10.17 12.03
CA LEU A 503 -32.38 -10.00 10.96
C LEU A 503 -31.69 -8.63 11.02
N ASP A 504 -32.41 -7.54 11.29
CA ASP A 504 -31.83 -6.20 11.49
C ASP A 504 -30.92 -6.16 12.73
N LEU A 505 -31.31 -6.80 13.84
CA LEU A 505 -30.44 -6.94 15.02
C LEU A 505 -29.18 -7.78 14.71
N ASP A 506 -29.31 -8.88 13.98
CA ASP A 506 -28.19 -9.74 13.58
C ASP A 506 -27.29 -9.05 12.52
N LEU A 507 -27.87 -8.22 11.64
CA LEU A 507 -27.16 -7.39 10.66
C LEU A 507 -26.39 -6.26 11.37
N ARG A 508 -27.01 -5.57 12.34
CA ARG A 508 -26.32 -4.59 13.21
C ARG A 508 -25.21 -5.24 14.05
N GLN A 509 -25.43 -6.46 14.56
CA GLN A 509 -24.37 -7.19 15.28
C GLN A 509 -23.22 -7.60 14.35
N THR A 510 -23.51 -8.13 13.16
CA THR A 510 -22.47 -8.52 12.20
C THR A 510 -21.74 -7.31 11.62
N ALA A 511 -22.41 -6.17 11.40
CA ALA A 511 -21.78 -4.90 11.07
C ALA A 511 -20.81 -4.43 12.17
N ARG A 512 -21.22 -4.45 13.45
CA ARG A 512 -20.32 -4.13 14.58
C ARG A 512 -19.15 -5.11 14.72
N ARG A 513 -19.38 -6.41 14.47
CA ARG A 513 -18.30 -7.43 14.45
C ARG A 513 -17.33 -7.19 13.29
N LYS A 514 -17.83 -6.82 12.11
CA LYS A 514 -17.03 -6.42 10.95
C LYS A 514 -16.19 -5.17 11.27
N GLU A 515 -16.81 -4.11 11.77
CA GLU A 515 -16.13 -2.87 12.16
C GLU A 515 -15.00 -3.12 13.19
N ASN A 516 -15.26 -3.95 14.20
CA ASN A 516 -14.25 -4.36 15.18
C ASN A 516 -13.14 -5.22 14.55
N ALA A 517 -13.46 -6.09 13.59
CA ALA A 517 -12.46 -6.88 12.86
C ALA A 517 -11.63 -6.01 11.89
N GLU A 518 -12.21 -4.96 11.30
CA GLU A 518 -11.50 -3.98 10.47
C GLU A 518 -10.57 -3.09 11.30
N LYS A 519 -11.01 -2.68 12.50
CA LYS A 519 -10.14 -2.03 13.51
C LYS A 519 -8.99 -2.94 13.94
N GLN A 520 -9.27 -4.20 14.29
CA GLN A 520 -8.23 -5.19 14.64
C GLN A 520 -7.29 -5.48 13.46
N LYS A 521 -7.78 -5.48 12.22
CA LYS A 521 -6.95 -5.61 11.01
C LYS A 521 -6.00 -4.42 10.90
N LEU A 522 -6.49 -3.18 11.04
CA LEU A 522 -5.65 -1.97 11.05
C LEU A 522 -4.62 -2.01 12.18
N ASP A 523 -5.03 -2.38 13.40
CA ASP A 523 -4.15 -2.55 14.57
C ASP A 523 -3.08 -3.65 14.40
N LEU A 524 -3.29 -4.60 13.50
CA LEU A 524 -2.33 -5.64 13.14
C LEU A 524 -1.48 -5.23 11.94
N GLU A 525 -1.99 -4.42 11.01
CA GLU A 525 -1.23 -3.86 9.89
C GLU A 525 -0.27 -2.76 10.36
N THR A 526 -0.66 -1.91 11.33
CA THR A 526 0.25 -0.96 11.99
C THR A 526 1.37 -1.70 12.71
N LYS A 527 1.04 -2.66 13.59
CA LYS A 527 2.04 -3.48 14.29
C LYS A 527 2.92 -4.29 13.34
N LEU A 528 2.38 -4.81 12.23
CA LEU A 528 3.18 -5.49 11.21
C LEU A 528 4.16 -4.52 10.54
N ASN A 529 3.78 -3.25 10.33
CA ASN A 529 4.64 -2.24 9.73
C ASN A 529 5.67 -1.67 10.72
N GLU A 530 5.31 -1.41 11.98
CA GLU A 530 6.24 -1.13 13.08
C GLU A 530 7.28 -2.24 13.20
N LEU A 531 6.81 -3.48 13.36
CA LEU A 531 7.67 -4.65 13.46
C LEU A 531 8.49 -4.89 12.21
N ARG A 532 8.06 -4.42 11.00
CA ARG A 532 8.83 -4.41 9.74
C ARG A 532 9.91 -3.35 9.70
N LEU A 533 9.70 -2.19 10.34
CA LEU A 533 10.69 -1.14 10.47
C LEU A 533 11.77 -1.52 11.50
N ASP A 534 11.39 -2.16 12.61
CA ASP A 534 12.34 -2.76 13.57
C ASP A 534 13.19 -3.83 12.89
N GLN A 535 12.51 -4.79 12.25
CA GLN A 535 13.00 -5.83 11.34
C GLN A 535 13.98 -5.26 10.30
N GLU A 536 13.71 -4.12 9.68
CA GLU A 536 14.65 -3.44 8.79
C GLU A 536 15.81 -2.73 9.53
N SER A 537 15.57 -2.08 10.67
CA SER A 537 16.60 -1.39 11.44
C SER A 537 17.66 -2.36 12.00
N LEU A 538 17.21 -3.53 12.46
CA LEU A 538 18.04 -4.64 12.94
C LEU A 538 18.91 -5.16 11.81
N ASP A 539 18.35 -5.44 10.64
CA ASP A 539 19.14 -5.87 9.49
C ASP A 539 20.02 -4.76 8.90
N LYS A 540 19.68 -3.48 9.11
CA LYS A 540 20.55 -2.30 8.90
C LYS A 540 21.57 -2.08 10.03
N SER A 541 21.49 -2.82 11.13
CA SER A 541 22.53 -2.96 12.17
C SER A 541 23.45 -4.17 11.96
N THR A 542 22.91 -5.39 11.75
CA THR A 542 23.67 -6.66 11.72
C THR A 542 24.83 -6.69 10.72
N ALA A 543 24.59 -6.46 9.42
CA ALA A 543 25.68 -6.40 8.43
C ALA A 543 26.53 -5.11 8.45
N ARG A 544 26.18 -4.10 9.29
CA ARG A 544 27.05 -2.96 9.64
C ARG A 544 28.13 -3.49 10.57
N ALA A 545 27.73 -4.26 11.58
CA ALA A 545 28.65 -5.03 12.41
C ALA A 545 29.39 -6.15 11.64
N ARG A 546 28.80 -6.79 10.59
CA ARG A 546 29.55 -7.69 9.70
C ARG A 546 30.63 -6.94 8.90
N SER A 547 30.28 -5.83 8.25
CA SER A 547 31.25 -5.01 7.51
C SER A 547 32.36 -4.47 8.43
N GLN A 548 32.03 -4.02 9.64
CA GLN A 548 33.01 -3.64 10.67
C GLN A 548 33.88 -4.83 11.12
N LYS A 549 33.29 -6.02 11.31
CA LYS A 549 34.04 -7.25 11.61
C LYS A 549 34.98 -7.61 10.45
N GLU A 550 34.54 -7.45 9.21
CA GLU A 550 35.33 -7.73 8.01
C GLU A 550 36.50 -6.75 7.86
N THR A 551 36.28 -5.45 8.07
CA THR A 551 37.39 -4.46 8.06
C THR A 551 38.37 -4.68 9.22
N VAL A 552 37.88 -5.01 10.42
CA VAL A 552 38.74 -5.38 11.57
C VAL A 552 39.50 -6.69 11.31
N LEU A 553 38.90 -7.69 10.66
CA LEU A 553 39.62 -8.92 10.26
C LEU A 553 40.69 -8.65 9.20
N VAL A 554 40.43 -7.76 8.24
CA VAL A 554 41.43 -7.31 7.27
C VAL A 554 42.56 -6.53 7.98
N GLN A 555 42.25 -5.66 8.93
CA GLN A 555 43.24 -4.97 9.76
C GLN A 555 44.08 -5.96 10.59
N ILE A 556 43.45 -6.95 11.24
CA ILE A 556 44.15 -8.01 11.99
C ILE A 556 45.07 -8.82 11.07
N ASN A 557 44.64 -9.17 9.86
CA ASN A 557 45.48 -9.89 8.91
C ASN A 557 46.63 -9.02 8.36
N MET A 558 46.39 -7.71 8.15
CA MET A 558 47.45 -6.76 7.77
C MET A 558 48.48 -6.59 8.90
N LEU A 559 48.02 -6.48 10.16
CA LEU A 559 48.89 -6.42 11.34
C LEU A 559 49.67 -7.72 11.54
N ARG A 560 49.05 -8.89 11.33
CA ARG A 560 49.74 -10.18 11.33
C ARG A 560 50.85 -10.23 10.28
N LEU A 561 50.57 -9.82 9.03
CA LEU A 561 51.56 -9.76 7.96
C LEU A 561 52.67 -8.72 8.25
N GLN A 562 52.36 -7.64 8.98
CA GLN A 562 53.38 -6.69 9.44
C GLN A 562 54.25 -7.29 10.57
N VAL A 563 53.65 -7.99 11.53
CA VAL A 563 54.38 -8.71 12.58
C VAL A 563 55.27 -9.80 11.98
N GLU A 564 54.76 -10.58 11.01
CA GLU A 564 55.48 -11.61 10.28
C GLU A 564 56.71 -11.02 9.54
N LYS A 565 56.52 -9.94 8.78
CA LYS A 565 57.62 -9.20 8.13
C LYS A 565 58.62 -8.60 9.12
N LEU A 566 58.17 -8.17 10.29
CA LEU A 566 59.07 -7.67 11.34
C LEU A 566 59.83 -8.82 12.02
N SER A 567 59.22 -9.98 12.21
CA SER A 567 59.95 -11.18 12.68
C SER A 567 60.94 -11.69 11.63
N ASP A 568 60.62 -11.64 10.33
CA ASP A 568 61.56 -11.98 9.25
C ASP A 568 62.75 -11.00 9.23
N GLN A 569 62.50 -9.70 9.42
CA GLN A 569 63.56 -8.69 9.52
C GLN A 569 64.43 -8.88 10.77
N VAL A 570 63.83 -9.25 11.91
CA VAL A 570 64.56 -9.58 13.14
C VAL A 570 65.36 -10.87 12.96
N ALA A 571 64.80 -11.90 12.33
CA ALA A 571 65.48 -13.16 12.03
C ALA A 571 66.69 -12.94 11.10
N ALA A 572 66.50 -12.21 9.99
CA ALA A 572 67.58 -11.83 9.09
C ALA A 572 68.67 -10.99 9.80
N LYS A 573 68.28 -10.14 10.76
CA LYS A 573 69.24 -9.37 11.58
C LYS A 573 69.93 -10.22 12.65
N SER A 574 69.29 -11.24 13.22
CA SER A 574 69.98 -12.20 14.07
C SER A 574 70.94 -13.08 13.26
N ASP A 575 70.57 -13.51 12.05
CA ASP A 575 71.45 -14.27 11.16
C ASP A 575 72.66 -13.42 10.71
N GLU A 576 72.45 -12.14 10.39
CA GLU A 576 73.52 -11.20 10.12
C GLU A 576 74.46 -11.06 11.33
N LEU A 577 73.92 -10.84 12.54
CA LEU A 577 74.70 -10.75 13.77
C LEU A 577 75.46 -12.06 14.09
N ILE A 578 74.84 -13.22 13.91
CA ILE A 578 75.48 -14.54 14.07
C ILE A 578 76.60 -14.72 13.03
N SER A 579 76.38 -14.29 11.77
CA SER A 579 77.41 -14.36 10.73
C SER A 579 78.59 -13.43 11.00
N LEU A 580 78.33 -12.23 11.55
CA LEU A 580 79.34 -11.25 11.94
C LEU A 580 80.12 -11.73 13.18
N GLU A 581 79.44 -12.31 14.16
CA GLU A 581 80.07 -12.87 15.36
C GLU A 581 80.91 -14.12 15.03
N ASN A 582 80.40 -15.02 14.18
CA ASN A 582 81.18 -16.14 13.64
C ASN A 582 82.42 -15.64 12.88
N ARG A 583 82.28 -14.60 12.04
CA ARG A 583 83.42 -13.98 11.35
C ARG A 583 84.39 -13.30 12.32
N ARG A 584 83.90 -12.67 13.38
CA ARG A 584 84.72 -12.06 14.45
C ARG A 584 85.52 -13.13 15.19
N GLN A 585 84.91 -14.27 15.50
CA GLN A 585 85.58 -15.41 16.13
C GLN A 585 86.59 -16.07 15.19
N GLN A 586 86.27 -16.27 13.91
CA GLN A 586 87.21 -16.76 12.90
C GLN A 586 88.43 -15.83 12.74
N LEU A 587 88.22 -14.51 12.69
CA LEU A 587 89.31 -13.53 12.65
C LEU A 587 90.12 -13.51 13.95
N GLN A 588 89.47 -13.70 15.11
CA GLN A 588 90.16 -13.78 16.41
C GLN A 588 91.03 -15.04 16.51
N LEU A 589 90.53 -16.19 16.04
CA LEU A 589 91.29 -17.44 15.97
C LEU A 589 92.44 -17.32 14.98
N SER A 590 92.20 -16.83 13.77
CA SER A 590 93.25 -16.61 12.75
C SER A 590 94.31 -15.59 13.20
N MET A 591 93.94 -14.59 14.00
CA MET A 591 94.91 -13.69 14.65
C MET A 591 95.74 -14.41 15.72
N GLN A 592 95.12 -15.28 16.53
CA GLN A 592 95.83 -16.09 17.53
C GLN A 592 96.78 -17.10 16.87
N GLU A 593 96.34 -17.79 15.81
CA GLU A 593 97.18 -18.63 14.95
C GLU A 593 98.35 -17.82 14.39
N ARG A 594 98.10 -16.63 13.83
CA ARG A 594 99.16 -15.79 13.26
C ARG A 594 100.14 -15.25 14.30
N VAL A 595 99.70 -15.01 15.54
CA VAL A 595 100.59 -14.69 16.66
C VAL A 595 101.46 -15.90 17.02
N LEU A 596 100.89 -17.10 17.10
CA LEU A 596 101.66 -18.33 17.35
C LEU A 596 102.64 -18.66 16.21
N GLU A 597 102.27 -18.41 14.96
CA GLU A 597 103.19 -18.48 13.81
C GLU A 597 104.33 -17.45 13.92
N ILE A 598 104.03 -16.21 14.32
CA ILE A 598 105.04 -15.17 14.53
C ILE A 598 105.97 -15.54 15.69
N ASP A 599 105.46 -16.05 16.81
CA ASP A 599 106.28 -16.53 17.92
C ASP A 599 107.13 -17.75 17.53
N ALA A 600 106.59 -18.66 16.72
CA ALA A 600 107.34 -19.77 16.13
C ALA A 600 108.47 -19.25 15.21
N HIS A 601 108.18 -18.32 14.30
CA HIS A 601 109.19 -17.67 13.46
C HIS A 601 110.23 -16.89 14.28
N LEU A 602 109.83 -16.20 15.36
CA LEU A 602 110.76 -15.52 16.27
C LEU A 602 111.63 -16.51 17.05
N SER A 603 111.10 -17.67 17.44
CA SER A 603 111.90 -18.74 18.04
C SER A 603 112.89 -19.34 17.05
N ALA A 604 112.48 -19.55 15.79
CA ALA A 604 113.35 -20.01 14.71
C ALA A 604 114.47 -19.00 14.43
N LEU A 605 114.13 -17.72 14.27
CA LEU A 605 115.10 -16.62 14.11
C LEU A 605 116.06 -16.48 15.29
N ARG A 606 115.62 -16.77 16.53
CA ARG A 606 116.51 -16.83 17.70
C ARG A 606 117.46 -18.04 17.64
N THR A 607 117.02 -19.19 17.13
CA THR A 607 117.92 -20.34 16.89
C THR A 607 118.86 -20.11 15.71
N GLU A 608 118.41 -19.49 14.62
CA GLU A 608 119.26 -19.10 13.49
C GLU A 608 120.30 -18.07 13.92
N LEU A 609 119.91 -17.03 14.68
CA LEU A 609 120.85 -16.07 15.25
C LEU A 609 121.90 -16.75 16.14
N LYS A 610 121.50 -17.72 16.96
CA LYS A 610 122.44 -18.50 17.79
C LYS A 610 123.39 -19.36 16.93
N ILE A 611 122.89 -19.98 15.87
CA ILE A 611 123.69 -20.76 14.91
C ILE A 611 124.66 -19.84 14.15
N GLU A 612 124.23 -18.65 13.73
CA GLU A 612 125.09 -17.65 13.09
C GLU A 612 126.10 -17.03 14.08
N GLU A 613 125.78 -16.88 15.36
CA GLU A 613 126.74 -16.47 16.38
C GLU A 613 127.80 -17.57 16.64
N GLU A 614 127.39 -18.83 16.67
CA GLU A 614 128.28 -19.99 16.76
C GLU A 614 129.13 -20.15 15.48
N ALA A 615 128.54 -19.99 14.30
CA ALA A 615 129.22 -20.03 13.00
C ALA A 615 130.18 -18.85 12.83
N ARG A 616 129.81 -17.63 13.29
CA ARG A 616 130.70 -16.47 13.37
C ARG A 616 131.86 -16.72 14.32
N HIS A 617 131.62 -17.36 15.47
CA HIS A 617 132.69 -17.74 16.40
C HIS A 617 133.63 -18.79 15.78
N LEU A 618 133.08 -19.80 15.10
CA LEU A 618 133.86 -20.79 14.34
C LEU A 618 134.67 -20.13 13.22
N ALA A 619 134.07 -19.24 12.44
CA ALA A 619 134.75 -18.48 11.38
C ALA A 619 135.84 -17.55 11.94
N ILE A 620 135.66 -16.97 13.13
CA ILE A 620 136.72 -16.22 13.83
C ILE A 620 137.88 -17.16 14.22
N THR A 621 137.59 -18.36 14.74
CA THR A 621 138.64 -19.35 15.04
C THR A 621 139.34 -19.84 13.77
N GLU A 622 138.61 -20.17 12.70
CA GLU A 622 139.20 -20.60 11.43
C GLU A 622 139.98 -19.48 10.76
N LEU A 623 139.53 -18.22 10.84
CA LEU A 623 140.28 -17.05 10.38
C LEU A 623 141.56 -16.83 11.19
N SER A 624 141.60 -17.20 12.48
CA SER A 624 142.83 -17.20 13.27
C SER A 624 143.82 -18.29 12.81
N GLU A 625 143.33 -19.47 12.40
CA GLU A 625 144.15 -20.53 11.84
C GLU A 625 144.61 -20.22 10.40
N ARG A 626 143.71 -19.69 9.57
CA ARG A 626 144.03 -19.22 8.22
C ARG A 626 144.99 -18.04 8.23
N LYS A 627 144.99 -17.17 9.26
CA LYS A 627 146.04 -16.17 9.46
C LYS A 627 147.41 -16.81 9.73
N LYS A 628 147.51 -17.77 10.66
CA LYS A 628 148.75 -18.55 10.91
C LYS A 628 149.22 -19.30 9.64
N ARG A 629 148.29 -19.86 8.85
CA ARG A 629 148.58 -20.48 7.54
C ARG A 629 148.99 -19.45 6.48
N SER A 630 148.42 -18.26 6.50
CA SER A 630 148.77 -17.16 5.58
C SER A 630 150.16 -16.61 5.91
N GLU A 631 150.51 -16.38 7.17
CA GLU A 631 151.83 -15.94 7.61
C GLU A 631 152.92 -16.96 7.18
N THR A 632 152.65 -18.26 7.38
CA THR A 632 153.56 -19.33 6.93
C THR A 632 153.61 -19.52 5.41
N LEU A 633 152.54 -19.20 4.66
CA LEU A 633 152.59 -19.12 3.19
C LEU A 633 153.27 -17.85 2.69
N GLN A 634 153.10 -16.70 3.34
CA GLN A 634 153.68 -15.41 2.96
C GLN A 634 155.21 -15.43 3.17
N ALA A 635 155.68 -16.13 4.22
CA ALA A 635 157.09 -16.47 4.38
C ALA A 635 157.61 -17.31 3.19
N LYS A 636 156.89 -18.36 2.77
CA LYS A 636 157.25 -19.16 1.58
C LYS A 636 157.16 -18.37 0.27
N PHE A 637 156.20 -17.46 0.14
CA PHE A 637 155.99 -16.65 -1.06
C PHE A 637 157.09 -15.59 -1.21
N LYS A 638 157.57 -14.99 -0.11
CA LYS A 638 158.80 -14.16 -0.12
C LYS A 638 160.05 -14.93 -0.56
N VAL A 639 160.12 -16.24 -0.33
CA VAL A 639 161.23 -17.10 -0.82
C VAL A 639 161.04 -17.49 -2.31
N MET A 640 159.80 -17.66 -2.78
CA MET A 640 159.49 -17.97 -4.19
C MET A 640 159.63 -16.76 -5.12
N MET A 641 159.06 -15.61 -4.75
CA MET A 641 159.12 -14.36 -5.54
C MET A 641 160.53 -13.75 -5.61
N GLY A 642 161.50 -14.29 -4.88
CA GLY A 642 162.92 -13.98 -5.05
C GLY A 642 163.60 -14.72 -6.22
N LYS A 643 162.90 -15.64 -6.91
CA LYS A 643 163.48 -16.50 -7.97
C LYS A 643 162.75 -16.47 -9.32
N TYR A 644 161.58 -15.85 -9.40
CA TYR A 644 160.91 -15.49 -10.66
C TYR A 644 160.59 -13.99 -10.55
N GLN A 645 161.19 -13.12 -11.37
CA GLN A 645 160.81 -12.84 -12.77
C GLN A 645 159.39 -12.27 -12.82
N LYS A 646 159.17 -10.95 -13.01
CA LYS A 646 159.53 -10.04 -14.13
C LYS A 646 158.50 -10.05 -15.27
N GLU A 647 158.23 -8.83 -15.75
CA GLU A 647 157.53 -8.45 -16.99
C GLU A 647 156.01 -8.72 -17.03
N GLY A 648 155.26 -7.70 -17.47
CA GLY A 648 153.78 -7.71 -17.49
C GLY A 648 153.09 -6.39 -17.08
N GLU A 649 153.73 -5.23 -17.23
CA GLU A 649 153.10 -3.91 -17.01
C GLU A 649 152.47 -3.35 -18.31
N GLU A 650 151.82 -2.18 -18.18
CA GLU A 650 151.41 -1.23 -19.23
C GLU A 650 150.15 -1.51 -20.08
N GLU A 651 149.10 -0.73 -19.78
CA GLU A 651 148.29 -0.06 -20.81
C GLU A 651 149.11 1.10 -21.45
N PRO A 652 148.67 1.76 -22.54
CA PRO A 652 149.12 1.51 -23.90
C PRO A 652 150.13 2.54 -24.47
N SER A 653 150.64 2.21 -25.67
CA SER A 653 151.11 3.15 -26.73
C SER A 653 152.53 3.77 -26.63
N GLN A 654 153.48 3.19 -27.38
CA GLN A 654 154.65 3.94 -27.91
C GLN A 654 155.09 3.60 -29.36
N ALA A 655 154.68 2.46 -29.94
CA ALA A 655 155.24 1.97 -31.21
C ALA A 655 154.79 2.72 -32.50
N THR A 656 153.60 3.31 -32.51
CA THR A 656 152.94 3.85 -33.72
C THR A 656 153.61 5.08 -34.34
N ASN A 657 154.42 5.83 -33.57
CA ASN A 657 155.04 7.07 -34.03
C ASN A 657 156.47 6.92 -34.55
N ILE A 658 157.13 5.78 -34.32
CA ILE A 658 158.51 5.51 -34.78
C ILE A 658 158.51 5.03 -36.24
N ILE A 659 157.64 4.08 -36.58
CA ILE A 659 157.53 3.51 -37.94
C ILE A 659 157.22 4.61 -38.97
N LYS A 660 156.45 5.62 -38.56
CA LYS A 660 156.04 6.76 -39.41
C LYS A 660 157.14 7.79 -39.69
N PHE A 661 158.37 7.58 -39.22
CA PHE A 661 159.54 8.43 -39.54
C PHE A 661 160.76 7.67 -40.13
N ALA A 662 160.65 6.35 -40.36
CA ALA A 662 161.62 5.58 -41.19
C ALA A 662 161.26 5.55 -42.69
N ARG A 663 159.98 5.80 -43.01
CA ARG A 663 159.51 6.87 -43.92
C ARG A 663 160.48 7.41 -44.99
N GLU A 664 160.04 7.44 -46.25
CA GLU A 664 160.46 8.38 -47.33
C GLU A 664 161.97 8.44 -47.70
N ARG A 665 162.86 7.70 -47.04
CA ARG A 665 164.33 7.75 -47.27
C ARG A 665 164.85 6.73 -48.30
N GLU A 666 164.18 5.60 -48.47
CA GLU A 666 164.54 4.60 -49.51
C GLU A 666 163.83 4.89 -50.85
N GLU A 667 162.76 5.69 -50.83
CA GLU A 667 161.84 5.92 -51.94
C GLU A 667 162.44 6.66 -53.15
N VAL A 668 163.64 7.22 -52.98
CA VAL A 668 164.33 8.09 -53.95
C VAL A 668 165.51 7.39 -54.64
N SER A 669 166.20 6.44 -53.99
CA SER A 669 167.43 5.85 -54.56
C SER A 669 167.16 4.77 -55.61
N ARG A 670 166.14 3.93 -55.42
CA ARG A 670 165.85 2.78 -56.30
C ARG A 670 165.14 3.15 -57.61
N LYS A 671 165.00 4.45 -57.90
CA LYS A 671 164.40 4.99 -59.15
C LYS A 671 165.45 5.59 -60.10
N GLY A 672 166.74 5.47 -59.80
CA GLY A 672 167.84 5.89 -60.66
C GLY A 672 168.28 4.79 -61.64
N ASP A 673 169.00 3.79 -61.12
CA ASP A 673 170.01 3.07 -61.89
C ASP A 673 169.47 2.06 -62.93
N GLU A 674 168.37 1.36 -62.64
CA GLU A 674 167.84 0.33 -63.55
C GLU A 674 167.17 0.91 -64.82
N LEU A 675 166.82 2.21 -64.83
CA LEU A 675 166.22 2.90 -65.98
C LEU A 675 167.22 3.17 -67.13
N GLU A 676 168.54 3.14 -66.88
CA GLU A 676 169.53 3.39 -67.94
C GLU A 676 169.99 2.13 -68.68
N ALA A 677 169.91 0.95 -68.04
CA ALA A 677 170.48 -0.28 -68.57
C ALA A 677 169.70 -0.86 -69.77
N GLU A 678 168.39 -1.10 -69.63
CA GLU A 678 167.59 -1.75 -70.68
C GLU A 678 167.38 -0.87 -71.92
N VAL A 679 167.41 0.46 -71.74
CA VAL A 679 167.29 1.44 -72.84
C VAL A 679 168.35 1.22 -73.93
N THR A 680 169.54 0.72 -73.57
CA THR A 680 170.61 0.43 -74.55
C THR A 680 170.38 -0.84 -75.37
N LYS A 681 169.62 -1.82 -74.86
CA LYS A 681 169.27 -3.05 -75.60
C LYS A 681 168.19 -2.82 -76.65
N ALA A 682 167.16 -2.05 -76.30
CA ALA A 682 166.02 -1.76 -77.18
C ALA A 682 166.43 -1.26 -78.58
N VAL A 683 167.49 -0.45 -78.66
CA VAL A 683 167.88 0.28 -79.88
C VAL A 683 168.48 -0.61 -80.98
N LYS A 684 169.02 -1.80 -80.66
CA LYS A 684 169.66 -2.68 -81.66
C LYS A 684 168.68 -3.65 -82.32
N GLU A 685 167.78 -4.27 -81.55
CA GLU A 685 166.89 -5.32 -82.07
C GLU A 685 165.71 -4.75 -82.87
N LEU A 686 165.21 -3.57 -82.50
CA LEU A 686 164.12 -2.88 -83.23
C LEU A 686 164.44 -2.65 -84.72
N ARG A 687 165.68 -2.25 -85.06
CA ARG A 687 166.06 -1.84 -86.43
C ARG A 687 166.15 -2.99 -87.45
N ALA A 688 166.08 -4.25 -87.02
CA ALA A 688 166.25 -5.41 -87.90
C ALA A 688 164.91 -5.96 -88.44
N LEU A 689 163.92 -6.18 -87.57
CA LEU A 689 162.67 -6.88 -87.91
C LEU A 689 161.50 -5.95 -88.29
N GLU A 690 161.57 -4.67 -87.95
CA GLU A 690 160.67 -3.60 -88.44
C GLU A 690 160.57 -3.61 -89.98
N LYS A 691 161.62 -4.03 -90.67
CA LYS A 691 161.70 -4.09 -92.13
C LYS A 691 160.92 -5.25 -92.78
N ALA A 692 160.52 -6.27 -92.01
CA ALA A 692 159.86 -7.48 -92.53
C ALA A 692 158.34 -7.47 -92.30
N MET A 693 157.90 -7.29 -91.06
CA MET A 693 156.48 -7.48 -90.70
C MET A 693 155.56 -6.39 -91.26
N ASN A 694 156.09 -5.17 -91.47
CA ASN A 694 155.37 -4.06 -92.10
C ASN A 694 154.81 -4.40 -93.50
N LYS A 695 155.38 -5.38 -94.20
CA LYS A 695 154.89 -5.82 -95.53
C LYS A 695 153.71 -6.80 -95.47
N ILE A 696 153.54 -7.53 -94.35
CA ILE A 696 152.50 -8.55 -94.18
C ILE A 696 151.29 -7.98 -93.42
N ASN A 697 151.51 -7.20 -92.35
CA ASN A 697 150.40 -6.61 -91.60
C ASN A 697 149.58 -5.60 -92.43
N GLY A 698 150.21 -4.86 -93.35
CA GLY A 698 149.51 -3.98 -94.29
C GLY A 698 148.61 -4.69 -95.32
N GLN A 699 148.73 -6.01 -95.46
CA GLN A 699 147.81 -6.85 -96.23
C GLN A 699 146.66 -7.37 -95.35
N ASN A 700 146.97 -7.76 -94.10
CA ASN A 700 145.97 -8.24 -93.13
C ASN A 700 145.02 -7.14 -92.62
N THR A 701 145.42 -5.87 -92.57
CA THR A 701 144.52 -4.77 -92.16
C THR A 701 143.40 -4.54 -93.19
N LYS A 702 143.74 -4.45 -94.48
CA LYS A 702 142.77 -4.24 -95.56
C LYS A 702 141.75 -5.38 -95.68
N TYR A 703 142.16 -6.61 -95.41
CA TYR A 703 141.25 -7.77 -95.31
C TYR A 703 140.33 -7.75 -94.07
N ARG A 704 140.61 -6.93 -93.05
CA ARG A 704 139.73 -6.75 -91.88
C ARG A 704 138.81 -5.54 -92.00
N GLU A 705 139.21 -4.50 -92.74
CA GLU A 705 138.38 -3.32 -92.97
C GLU A 705 137.15 -3.63 -93.85
N GLY A 706 137.25 -4.58 -94.79
CA GLY A 706 136.14 -5.05 -95.62
C GLY A 706 135.05 -5.88 -94.90
N PHE A 707 135.21 -6.18 -93.61
CA PHE A 707 134.27 -7.02 -92.83
C PHE A 707 133.69 -6.33 -91.59
N LYS A 708 133.74 -4.98 -91.51
CA LYS A 708 133.11 -4.24 -90.41
C LYS A 708 131.66 -3.85 -90.72
N THR A 709 130.72 -4.56 -90.11
CA THR A 709 129.31 -4.14 -89.98
C THR A 709 128.93 -4.05 -88.50
N ILE A 710 128.50 -2.86 -88.08
CA ILE A 710 127.82 -2.53 -86.81
C ILE A 710 128.68 -2.62 -85.54
N ASP A 711 128.72 -1.53 -84.76
CA ASP A 711 128.85 -1.58 -83.30
C ASP A 711 128.29 -0.29 -82.63
N GLN A 712 127.64 -0.46 -81.47
CA GLN A 712 127.32 0.54 -80.42
C GLN A 712 126.87 1.98 -80.81
N ASN A 713 125.62 2.10 -81.27
CA ASN A 713 124.71 3.19 -80.89
C ASN A 713 123.26 2.69 -81.03
N ASP A 714 122.53 2.54 -79.92
CA ASP A 714 121.45 1.54 -79.81
C ASP A 714 120.06 2.16 -79.52
N ALA A 715 119.03 1.61 -80.17
CA ALA A 715 117.63 2.03 -80.10
C ALA A 715 116.93 1.62 -78.79
N ASP A 716 117.46 0.65 -78.04
CA ASP A 716 116.80 0.16 -76.82
C ASP A 716 116.75 1.18 -75.67
N MET A 717 117.54 2.27 -75.72
CA MET A 717 117.41 3.40 -74.78
C MET A 717 116.12 4.22 -74.99
N GLU A 718 115.55 4.25 -76.20
CA GLU A 718 114.26 4.91 -76.46
C GLU A 718 113.08 3.99 -76.07
N ARG A 719 113.24 2.67 -76.24
CA ARG A 719 112.34 1.66 -75.65
C ARG A 719 112.30 1.74 -74.13
N LYS A 720 113.43 1.98 -73.46
CA LYS A 720 113.45 2.19 -72.00
C LYS A 720 112.65 3.42 -71.58
N LYS A 721 112.84 4.57 -72.24
CA LYS A 721 112.07 5.80 -71.95
C LYS A 721 110.56 5.59 -72.13
N THR A 722 110.15 5.01 -73.26
CA THR A 722 108.73 4.76 -73.55
C THR A 722 108.09 3.77 -72.58
N LEU A 723 108.81 2.77 -72.08
CA LEU A 723 108.35 1.89 -71.00
C LEU A 723 108.23 2.61 -69.64
N GLU A 724 109.15 3.51 -69.31
CA GLU A 724 109.07 4.34 -68.09
C GLU A 724 107.89 5.34 -68.16
N GLU A 725 107.57 5.87 -69.33
CA GLU A 725 106.38 6.70 -69.56
C GLU A 725 105.07 5.89 -69.50
N GLN A 726 105.04 4.67 -70.06
CA GLN A 726 103.90 3.75 -69.92
C GLN A 726 103.67 3.38 -68.45
N LYS A 727 104.73 3.14 -67.67
CA LYS A 727 104.66 2.93 -66.21
C LYS A 727 104.10 4.16 -65.49
N LYS A 728 104.51 5.37 -65.89
CA LYS A 728 104.02 6.65 -65.35
C LYS A 728 102.53 6.86 -65.66
N LEU A 729 102.08 6.54 -66.87
CA LEU A 729 100.66 6.53 -67.27
C LEU A 729 99.83 5.49 -66.52
N ALA A 730 100.37 4.29 -66.28
CA ALA A 730 99.72 3.28 -65.44
C ALA A 730 99.59 3.74 -63.98
N GLN A 731 100.63 4.37 -63.42
CA GLN A 731 100.61 4.97 -62.08
C GLN A 731 99.57 6.11 -62.00
N GLN A 732 99.47 6.94 -63.05
CA GLN A 732 98.45 7.99 -63.17
C GLN A 732 97.03 7.40 -63.27
N ARG A 733 96.81 6.33 -64.05
CA ARG A 733 95.50 5.64 -64.13
C ARG A 733 95.11 4.99 -62.79
N LEU A 734 96.06 4.43 -62.04
CA LEU A 734 95.81 3.90 -60.69
C LEU A 734 95.48 5.02 -59.70
N ASN A 735 96.17 6.15 -59.77
CA ASN A 735 95.89 7.32 -58.94
C ASN A 735 94.55 7.99 -59.33
N ALA A 736 94.19 8.00 -60.62
CA ALA A 736 92.88 8.44 -61.10
C ALA A 736 91.76 7.54 -60.56
N ARG A 737 91.88 6.21 -60.64
CA ARG A 737 90.92 5.29 -59.98
C ARG A 737 90.85 5.50 -58.46
N ARG A 738 91.96 5.83 -57.80
CA ARG A 738 91.99 6.22 -56.36
C ARG A 738 91.46 7.63 -56.09
N ALA A 739 91.33 8.47 -57.10
CA ALA A 739 90.61 9.74 -57.04
C ALA A 739 89.10 9.49 -57.27
N ASP A 740 88.71 8.72 -58.30
CA ASP A 740 87.32 8.32 -58.57
C ASP A 740 86.68 7.58 -57.38
N VAL A 741 87.40 6.69 -56.71
CA VAL A 741 86.91 6.00 -55.50
C VAL A 741 86.75 6.94 -54.30
N ARG A 742 87.54 8.02 -54.22
CA ARG A 742 87.34 9.07 -53.21
C ARG A 742 86.20 10.00 -53.60
N ARG A 743 86.15 10.45 -54.86
CA ARG A 743 85.04 11.24 -55.41
C ARG A 743 83.70 10.52 -55.28
N ARG A 744 83.64 9.19 -55.47
CA ARG A 744 82.44 8.38 -55.21
C ARG A 744 82.10 8.21 -53.73
N ARG A 745 83.08 8.28 -52.81
CA ARG A 745 82.81 8.35 -51.36
C ARG A 745 82.33 9.74 -50.96
N GLU A 746 82.92 10.80 -51.50
CA GLU A 746 82.50 12.18 -51.31
C GLU A 746 81.10 12.42 -51.92
N GLU A 747 80.79 11.82 -53.08
CA GLU A 747 79.43 11.74 -53.65
C GLU A 747 78.48 10.94 -52.74
N HIS A 748 78.91 9.83 -52.14
CA HIS A 748 78.08 9.05 -51.21
C HIS A 748 77.81 9.82 -49.91
N GLU A 749 78.84 10.39 -49.28
CA GLU A 749 78.71 11.20 -48.06
C GLU A 749 77.91 12.49 -48.32
N ALA A 750 78.01 13.08 -49.51
CA ALA A 750 77.15 14.19 -49.95
C ALA A 750 75.70 13.74 -50.18
N MET A 751 75.47 12.53 -50.70
CA MET A 751 74.13 11.94 -50.84
C MET A 751 73.52 11.55 -49.50
N ASP A 752 74.32 11.06 -48.54
CA ASP A 752 73.89 10.79 -47.16
C ASP A 752 73.56 12.09 -46.42
N GLN A 753 74.36 13.15 -46.60
CA GLN A 753 74.06 14.49 -46.09
C GLN A 753 72.83 15.10 -46.77
N ALA A 754 72.63 14.90 -48.08
CA ALA A 754 71.44 15.34 -48.79
C ALA A 754 70.19 14.55 -48.34
N TYR A 755 70.34 13.26 -48.04
CA TYR A 755 69.30 12.41 -47.46
C TYR A 755 68.94 12.84 -46.04
N GLN A 756 69.93 13.17 -45.20
CA GLN A 756 69.70 13.73 -43.87
C GLN A 756 69.03 15.11 -43.94
N GLN A 757 69.44 15.98 -44.88
CA GLN A 757 68.74 17.25 -45.15
C GLN A 757 67.32 17.05 -45.70
N GLN A 758 67.04 15.98 -46.46
CA GLN A 758 65.68 15.59 -46.83
C GLN A 758 64.89 15.10 -45.62
N GLN A 759 65.50 14.32 -44.73
CA GLN A 759 64.85 13.84 -43.51
C GLN A 759 64.53 14.99 -42.54
N ASP A 760 65.43 15.98 -42.41
CA ASP A 760 65.18 17.21 -41.66
C ASP A 760 64.11 18.09 -42.34
N LYS A 761 64.05 18.14 -43.67
CA LYS A 761 62.94 18.79 -44.39
C LYS A 761 61.61 18.06 -44.16
N ILE A 762 61.60 16.73 -44.14
CA ILE A 762 60.42 15.92 -43.82
C ILE A 762 59.99 16.16 -42.37
N SER A 763 60.92 16.22 -41.42
CA SER A 763 60.65 16.59 -40.02
C SER A 763 60.05 17.99 -39.90
N ASN A 764 60.64 18.99 -40.59
CA ASN A 764 60.12 20.35 -40.61
C ASN A 764 58.74 20.45 -41.27
N LEU A 765 58.50 19.75 -42.38
CA LEU A 765 57.19 19.66 -43.03
C LEU A 765 56.16 18.93 -42.15
N GLN A 766 56.55 17.91 -41.38
CA GLN A 766 55.68 17.27 -40.39
C GLN A 766 55.32 18.24 -39.25
N ASN A 767 56.27 19.05 -38.77
CA ASN A 767 56.02 20.10 -37.79
C ASN A 767 55.15 21.24 -38.37
N GLU A 768 55.27 21.55 -39.65
CA GLU A 768 54.44 22.52 -40.35
C GLU A 768 53.01 22.00 -40.61
N ILE A 769 52.87 20.72 -40.98
CA ILE A 769 51.58 20.01 -41.02
C ILE A 769 50.90 20.03 -39.64
N GLN A 770 51.65 19.82 -38.55
CA GLN A 770 51.11 19.94 -37.19
C GLN A 770 50.63 21.36 -36.86
N LYS A 771 51.31 22.41 -37.35
CA LYS A 771 50.88 23.82 -37.20
C LYS A 771 49.67 24.17 -38.06
N MET A 772 49.57 23.61 -39.27
CA MET A 772 48.43 23.82 -40.17
C MET A 772 47.19 23.03 -39.76
N LYS A 773 47.35 21.92 -39.04
CA LYS A 773 46.25 21.06 -38.57
C LYS A 773 45.14 21.81 -37.82
N PRO A 774 45.39 22.62 -36.75
CA PRO A 774 44.35 23.40 -36.09
C PRO A 774 43.69 24.46 -37.01
N PHE A 775 44.38 24.91 -38.06
CA PHE A 775 43.78 25.78 -39.08
C PHE A 775 42.79 24.99 -39.96
N VAL A 776 43.18 23.79 -40.42
CA VAL A 776 42.28 22.88 -41.16
C VAL A 776 41.08 22.46 -40.30
N ASP A 777 41.29 22.16 -39.02
CA ASP A 777 40.21 21.82 -38.08
C ASP A 777 39.26 23.01 -37.85
N LYS A 778 39.78 24.24 -37.76
CA LYS A 778 38.97 25.46 -37.68
C LYS A 778 38.16 25.70 -38.96
N THR A 779 38.79 25.62 -40.13
CA THR A 779 38.10 25.78 -41.42
C THR A 779 37.12 24.63 -41.71
N SER A 780 37.35 23.44 -41.14
CA SER A 780 36.39 22.33 -41.12
C SER A 780 35.17 22.67 -40.26
N SER A 781 35.36 23.24 -39.06
CA SER A 781 34.28 23.74 -38.21
C SER A 781 33.46 24.85 -38.90
N GLU A 782 34.14 25.82 -39.51
CA GLU A 782 33.51 26.91 -40.28
C GLU A 782 32.71 26.35 -41.49
N ASN A 783 33.24 25.35 -42.19
CA ASN A 783 32.52 24.63 -43.24
C ASN A 783 31.28 23.88 -42.72
N ASN A 784 31.34 23.32 -41.51
CA ASN A 784 30.20 22.62 -40.92
C ASN A 784 29.11 23.61 -40.46
N GLU A 785 29.49 24.77 -39.92
CA GLU A 785 28.57 25.89 -39.69
C GLU A 785 27.92 26.38 -40.99
N LEU A 786 28.69 26.53 -42.07
CA LEU A 786 28.16 26.95 -43.37
C LEU A 786 27.20 25.89 -43.96
N LYS A 787 27.52 24.60 -43.82
CA LYS A 787 26.59 23.50 -44.17
C LYS A 787 25.32 23.53 -43.33
N GLU A 788 25.37 23.89 -42.05
CA GLU A 788 24.17 24.09 -41.24
C GLU A 788 23.36 25.32 -41.66
N LYS A 789 24.01 26.46 -41.93
CA LYS A 789 23.36 27.67 -42.43
C LYS A 789 22.67 27.39 -43.78
N LEU A 790 23.31 26.62 -44.67
CA LEU A 790 22.75 26.15 -45.94
C LEU A 790 21.57 25.17 -45.73
N LYS A 791 21.66 24.21 -44.81
CA LYS A 791 20.52 23.34 -44.44
C LYS A 791 19.32 24.15 -43.94
N ARG A 792 19.55 25.13 -43.06
CA ARG A 792 18.50 26.01 -42.51
C ARG A 792 17.87 26.87 -43.61
N ALA A 793 18.68 27.40 -44.54
CA ALA A 793 18.21 28.14 -45.72
C ALA A 793 17.37 27.25 -46.66
N ASN A 794 17.81 26.03 -46.95
CA ASN A 794 17.04 25.09 -47.78
C ASN A 794 15.71 24.69 -47.13
N ILE A 795 15.65 24.51 -45.80
CA ILE A 795 14.40 24.24 -45.07
C ILE A 795 13.45 25.46 -45.09
N ALA A 796 13.99 26.69 -45.11
CA ALA A 796 13.17 27.89 -45.31
C ALA A 796 12.65 27.98 -46.75
N LEU A 797 13.49 27.65 -47.75
CA LEU A 797 13.12 27.62 -49.17
C LEU A 797 12.03 26.58 -49.46
N THR A 798 12.14 25.35 -48.94
CA THR A 798 11.10 24.32 -49.12
C THR A 798 9.79 24.73 -48.44
N LYS A 799 9.83 25.30 -47.24
CA LYS A 799 8.62 25.81 -46.56
C LYS A 799 7.96 26.96 -47.31
N ALA A 800 8.73 27.89 -47.87
CA ALA A 800 8.19 28.97 -48.72
C ALA A 800 7.57 28.43 -50.01
N ARG A 801 8.21 27.43 -50.63
CA ARG A 801 7.71 26.72 -51.82
C ARG A 801 6.43 25.92 -51.54
N GLU A 802 6.36 25.20 -50.42
CA GLU A 802 5.15 24.51 -49.96
C GLU A 802 4.01 25.50 -49.67
N ALA A 803 4.30 26.67 -49.12
CA ALA A 803 3.31 27.73 -48.91
C ALA A 803 2.77 28.25 -50.25
N HIS A 804 3.64 28.50 -51.23
CA HIS A 804 3.22 28.93 -52.57
C HIS A 804 2.36 27.87 -53.29
N ARG A 805 2.74 26.59 -53.21
CA ARG A 805 1.95 25.48 -53.78
C ARG A 805 0.57 25.38 -53.13
N LYS A 806 0.47 25.61 -51.81
CA LYS A 806 -0.81 25.66 -51.09
C LYS A 806 -1.68 26.85 -51.50
N THR A 807 -1.11 28.02 -51.77
CA THR A 807 -1.89 29.19 -52.23
C THR A 807 -2.42 29.04 -53.66
N GLU A 808 -1.75 28.27 -54.52
CA GLU A 808 -2.20 28.01 -55.91
C GLU A 808 -2.92 26.65 -56.07
N ASN A 809 -3.30 25.97 -54.98
CA ASN A 809 -4.01 24.67 -54.99
C ASN A 809 -3.28 23.53 -55.74
N ILE A 810 -1.95 23.55 -55.77
CA ILE A 810 -1.13 22.52 -56.43
C ILE A 810 -0.72 21.44 -55.42
N PRO A 811 -0.89 20.13 -55.72
CA PRO A 811 -0.45 19.04 -54.85
C PRO A 811 1.04 19.11 -54.50
N ALA A 812 1.37 18.79 -53.25
CA ALA A 812 2.75 18.89 -52.73
C ALA A 812 3.76 18.08 -53.57
N ASP A 813 3.37 16.86 -54.00
CA ASP A 813 4.18 15.93 -54.80
C ASP A 813 4.30 16.27 -56.30
N ALA A 814 3.78 17.41 -56.76
CA ALA A 814 3.96 17.83 -58.16
C ALA A 814 5.46 17.97 -58.51
N ASN A 815 5.90 17.32 -59.58
CA ASN A 815 7.33 17.29 -59.95
C ASN A 815 7.88 18.72 -60.16
N TYR A 816 9.16 18.94 -59.87
CA TYR A 816 9.76 20.29 -59.88
C TYR A 816 10.39 20.62 -61.24
N PRO A 817 10.25 21.87 -61.77
CA PRO A 817 9.38 22.95 -61.31
C PRO A 817 7.92 22.77 -61.77
N ALA A 818 6.96 23.14 -60.90
CA ALA A 818 5.52 22.99 -61.14
C ALA A 818 4.77 24.32 -61.37
N THR A 819 5.36 25.47 -61.03
CA THR A 819 4.79 26.81 -61.30
C THR A 819 5.74 27.67 -62.12
N LEU A 820 5.21 28.70 -62.77
CA LEU A 820 6.01 29.70 -63.47
C LEU A 820 6.97 30.44 -62.53
N LEU A 821 6.59 30.67 -61.27
CA LEU A 821 7.49 31.26 -60.28
C LEU A 821 8.60 30.29 -59.87
N GLU A 822 8.32 28.99 -59.69
CA GLU A 822 9.36 27.99 -59.45
C GLU A 822 10.37 27.93 -60.61
N MET A 823 9.90 27.99 -61.86
CA MET A 823 10.76 27.98 -63.05
C MET A 823 11.60 29.28 -63.22
N ASP A 824 11.04 30.44 -62.88
CA ASP A 824 11.79 31.72 -62.86
C ASP A 824 12.81 31.77 -61.70
N ILE A 825 12.49 31.19 -60.54
CA ILE A 825 13.44 30.98 -59.45
C ILE A 825 14.59 30.06 -59.88
N GLU A 826 14.30 28.93 -60.56
CA GLU A 826 15.35 28.07 -61.11
C GLU A 826 16.22 28.78 -62.16
N LEU A 827 15.62 29.54 -63.09
CA LEU A 827 16.37 30.32 -64.08
C LEU A 827 17.26 31.39 -63.43
N LYS A 828 16.79 32.02 -62.34
CA LYS A 828 17.59 32.98 -61.57
C LYS A 828 18.71 32.31 -60.79
N LEU A 829 18.47 31.14 -60.17
CA LEU A 829 19.50 30.33 -59.52
C LEU A 829 20.54 29.82 -60.52
N ALA A 830 20.11 29.34 -61.70
CA ALA A 830 21.01 28.93 -62.77
C ALA A 830 21.88 30.10 -63.26
N ARG A 831 21.32 31.32 -63.39
CA ARG A 831 22.13 32.51 -63.69
C ARG A 831 23.10 32.87 -62.57
N THR A 832 22.68 32.90 -61.31
CA THR A 832 23.58 33.28 -60.20
C THR A 832 24.66 32.25 -59.92
N THR A 833 24.41 30.96 -60.18
CA THR A 833 25.45 29.93 -60.13
C THR A 833 26.43 30.04 -61.30
N ILE A 834 25.97 30.36 -62.51
CA ILE A 834 26.86 30.66 -63.66
C ILE A 834 27.70 31.92 -63.38
N ASP A 835 27.11 33.01 -62.93
CA ASP A 835 27.82 34.24 -62.55
C ASP A 835 28.83 33.99 -61.42
N GLY A 836 28.46 33.16 -60.42
CA GLY A 836 29.33 32.72 -59.34
C GLY A 836 30.53 31.93 -59.84
N VAL A 837 30.31 30.89 -60.65
CA VAL A 837 31.37 30.09 -61.27
C VAL A 837 32.26 30.93 -62.19
N VAL A 838 31.71 31.90 -62.95
CA VAL A 838 32.51 32.85 -63.73
C VAL A 838 33.38 33.72 -62.82
N SER A 839 32.91 34.12 -61.64
CA SER A 839 33.72 34.86 -60.67
C SER A 839 34.83 34.01 -60.05
N GLU A 840 34.56 32.74 -59.70
CA GLU A 840 35.56 31.80 -59.18
C GLU A 840 36.61 31.42 -60.24
N LEU A 841 36.20 31.23 -61.51
CA LEU A 841 37.12 31.02 -62.62
C LEU A 841 37.96 32.26 -62.93
N THR A 842 37.47 33.46 -62.59
CA THR A 842 38.25 34.70 -62.69
C THR A 842 39.31 34.77 -61.59
N THR A 843 38.96 34.53 -60.32
CA THR A 843 39.95 34.56 -59.22
C THR A 843 40.95 33.39 -59.30
N LEU A 844 40.55 32.23 -59.85
CA LEU A 844 41.47 31.15 -60.20
C LEU A 844 42.46 31.56 -61.31
N ALA A 845 42.04 32.38 -62.27
CA ALA A 845 42.93 32.92 -63.31
C ALA A 845 43.93 33.95 -62.75
N GLU A 846 43.49 34.85 -61.84
CA GLU A 846 44.37 35.81 -61.16
C GLU A 846 45.50 35.09 -60.38
N ASN A 847 45.16 34.02 -59.66
CA ASN A 847 46.12 33.20 -58.93
C ASN A 847 47.02 32.33 -59.85
N ASN A 848 46.62 32.09 -61.10
CA ASN A 848 47.32 31.21 -62.05
C ASN A 848 47.48 31.89 -63.42
N ARG A 849 48.38 32.86 -63.49
CA ARG A 849 48.64 33.73 -64.66
C ARG A 849 48.92 33.01 -65.99
N GLU A 850 49.31 31.74 -65.99
CA GLU A 850 49.48 30.91 -67.20
C GLU A 850 48.17 30.31 -67.73
N MET A 851 47.13 30.23 -66.90
CA MET A 851 45.82 29.66 -67.22
C MET A 851 44.82 30.70 -67.71
N GLU A 852 44.98 31.98 -67.34
CA GLU A 852 44.13 33.10 -67.80
C GLU A 852 43.83 33.07 -69.31
N PRO A 853 44.80 33.03 -70.24
CA PRO A 853 44.50 33.06 -71.68
C PRO A 853 43.73 31.82 -72.16
N LYS A 854 43.95 30.65 -71.56
CA LYS A 854 43.25 29.40 -71.92
C LYS A 854 41.80 29.41 -71.41
N LEU A 855 41.57 29.85 -70.17
CA LEU A 855 40.23 30.04 -69.61
C LEU A 855 39.44 31.09 -70.37
N ARG A 856 40.08 32.21 -70.74
CA ARG A 856 39.45 33.31 -71.50
C ARG A 856 39.08 32.90 -72.94
N LEU A 857 39.86 32.00 -73.56
CA LEU A 857 39.51 31.38 -74.83
C LEU A 857 38.35 30.36 -74.70
N ALA A 858 38.39 29.48 -73.70
CA ALA A 858 37.35 28.48 -73.49
C ALA A 858 35.99 29.10 -73.13
N LEU A 859 35.98 30.12 -72.26
CA LEU A 859 34.75 30.83 -71.88
C LEU A 859 34.17 31.63 -73.06
N SER A 860 35.02 32.28 -73.88
CA SER A 860 34.52 32.99 -75.08
C SER A 860 34.00 32.03 -76.16
N GLN A 861 34.58 30.83 -76.33
CA GLN A 861 34.02 29.77 -77.17
C GLN A 861 32.67 29.24 -76.66
N ALA A 862 32.42 29.28 -75.35
CA ALA A 862 31.12 29.01 -74.73
C ALA A 862 30.15 30.20 -74.74
N GLY A 863 30.54 31.35 -75.32
CA GLY A 863 29.71 32.56 -75.38
C GLY A 863 29.62 33.38 -74.09
N ILE A 864 30.49 33.13 -73.10
CA ILE A 864 30.46 33.75 -71.77
C ILE A 864 31.72 34.61 -71.55
N THR A 865 31.54 35.88 -71.17
CA THR A 865 32.65 36.81 -70.95
C THR A 865 33.17 36.78 -69.51
N MET A 866 34.46 36.48 -69.34
CA MET A 866 35.16 36.60 -68.04
C MET A 866 35.10 38.04 -67.51
N ARG A 867 34.78 38.23 -66.22
CA ARG A 867 34.52 39.53 -65.60
C ARG A 867 35.81 40.14 -65.03
N GLN A 868 36.34 41.21 -65.61
CA GLN A 868 37.52 41.89 -65.04
C GLN A 868 37.19 42.59 -63.70
N MET A 869 38.04 42.37 -62.70
CA MET A 869 38.17 43.19 -61.50
C MET A 869 39.66 43.55 -61.28
N GLN A 870 39.97 44.35 -60.26
CA GLN A 870 41.29 44.95 -60.01
C GLN A 870 41.67 44.77 -58.53
N GLN A 871 42.88 44.30 -58.19
CA GLN A 871 43.43 44.36 -56.82
C GLN A 871 45.00 44.36 -56.75
N PRO A 872 45.62 44.72 -55.58
CA PRO A 872 47.03 45.13 -55.46
C PRO A 872 47.92 44.23 -54.54
N THR A 873 49.05 44.76 -54.04
CA THR A 873 50.28 44.00 -53.68
C THR A 873 50.69 43.93 -52.18
N SER A 874 51.21 42.78 -51.72
CA SER A 874 52.04 42.57 -50.49
C SER A 874 52.62 41.11 -50.47
N SER A 875 53.54 40.64 -49.61
CA SER A 875 54.77 41.17 -48.93
C SER A 875 55.69 39.98 -48.51
N LYS A 876 56.84 40.19 -47.82
CA LYS A 876 57.87 39.16 -47.44
C LYS A 876 58.72 39.59 -46.21
N ALA A 877 59.62 38.81 -45.57
CA ALA A 877 59.69 37.38 -45.13
C ALA A 877 61.12 37.07 -44.57
N ASN A 878 61.30 36.34 -43.45
CA ASN A 878 62.58 35.77 -42.91
C ASN A 878 62.28 34.74 -41.77
N ILE A 879 62.98 33.61 -41.47
CA ILE A 879 64.40 33.16 -41.45
C ILE A 879 65.11 33.50 -40.10
N THR A 880 65.62 32.52 -39.29
CA THR A 880 67.03 32.01 -39.25
C THR A 880 67.19 30.74 -38.33
N MET A 881 68.30 29.98 -38.43
CA MET A 881 68.72 28.75 -37.66
C MET A 881 69.87 29.09 -36.63
N PRO A 882 70.78 28.20 -36.08
CA PRO A 882 70.95 26.72 -36.05
C PRO A 882 71.51 26.06 -34.72
N ASN A 883 71.88 24.76 -34.80
CA ASN A 883 73.11 24.09 -34.25
C ASN A 883 73.17 23.17 -32.97
N LEU A 884 73.25 21.85 -33.22
CA LEU A 884 74.29 20.83 -32.85
C LEU A 884 74.64 20.30 -31.41
N ASN A 885 75.04 19.02 -31.41
CA ASN A 885 76.02 18.27 -30.57
C ASN A 885 75.69 17.61 -29.18
N SER A 886 75.08 16.43 -29.27
CA SER A 886 75.73 15.10 -29.02
C SER A 886 76.37 14.66 -27.66
N ARG A 887 75.71 13.66 -27.03
CA ARG A 887 76.27 12.34 -26.56
C ARG A 887 77.00 12.27 -25.17
N PRO A 888 77.32 11.08 -24.58
CA PRO A 888 76.57 10.61 -23.39
C PRO A 888 77.39 9.94 -22.23
N ALA A 889 76.66 9.37 -21.25
CA ALA A 889 77.03 8.23 -20.39
C ALA A 889 78.08 8.45 -19.25
N SER A 890 78.08 7.73 -18.11
CA SER A 890 77.10 6.77 -17.52
C SER A 890 77.45 6.35 -16.08
N SER A 891 76.45 5.81 -15.35
CA SER A 891 76.58 4.90 -14.17
C SER A 891 77.12 5.50 -12.85
N ALA A 892 76.90 4.93 -11.66
CA ALA A 892 76.13 3.75 -11.21
C ALA A 892 75.40 4.11 -9.88
N SER A 893 74.59 3.30 -9.17
CA SER A 893 74.04 1.92 -9.25
C SER A 893 72.58 1.98 -8.68
N SER A 894 71.80 0.97 -8.28
CA SER A 894 71.88 -0.50 -8.04
C SER A 894 70.47 -1.10 -8.30
N ILE A 895 70.22 -2.36 -8.70
CA ILE A 895 70.54 -3.71 -8.16
C ILE A 895 69.72 -4.01 -6.88
N ARG A 896 68.75 -4.96 -6.85
CA ARG A 896 68.46 -6.11 -7.75
C ARG A 896 67.03 -6.69 -7.65
N SER A 897 66.62 -7.43 -8.71
CA SER A 897 65.75 -8.66 -8.80
C SER A 897 64.64 -8.98 -7.77
N GLY A 898 63.53 -9.64 -8.13
CA GLY A 898 63.14 -10.32 -9.39
C GLY A 898 61.61 -10.55 -9.45
N ALA A 899 61.00 -10.84 -10.61
CA ALA A 899 60.89 -12.16 -11.26
C ALA A 899 60.06 -13.18 -10.44
N SER A 900 59.06 -13.91 -10.97
CA SER A 900 58.41 -13.89 -12.30
C SER A 900 57.10 -14.73 -12.27
N SER A 901 56.42 -14.92 -13.42
CA SER A 901 55.23 -15.78 -13.64
C SER A 901 53.91 -15.32 -12.98
N GLN A 902 52.73 -15.79 -13.38
CA GLN A 902 52.08 -15.82 -14.71
C GLN A 902 50.56 -16.13 -14.53
N ASN A 903 49.73 -15.72 -15.49
CA ASN A 903 48.39 -16.25 -15.82
C ASN A 903 47.45 -16.79 -14.70
N SER A 904 46.44 -15.99 -14.33
CA SER A 904 45.01 -16.33 -14.57
C SER A 904 44.13 -15.12 -14.21
N ALA A 905 43.12 -14.69 -14.99
CA ALA A 905 42.05 -15.41 -15.67
C ALA A 905 40.90 -15.90 -14.76
N ARG A 906 40.24 -14.98 -14.04
CA ARG A 906 38.82 -15.16 -13.70
C ARG A 906 38.04 -13.86 -13.43
N SER A 907 36.73 -13.99 -13.59
CA SER A 907 35.65 -13.01 -13.40
C SER A 907 35.32 -12.71 -11.93
N GLY A 908 34.88 -11.48 -11.62
CA GLY A 908 34.18 -11.09 -10.39
C GLY A 908 34.53 -9.65 -9.99
N ILE A 909 33.62 -8.72 -9.61
CA ILE A 909 32.45 -8.79 -8.70
C ILE A 909 32.90 -9.07 -7.26
N SER A 910 32.68 -8.21 -6.25
CA SER A 910 32.10 -6.84 -6.24
C SER A 910 32.27 -6.15 -4.87
N GLN A 911 32.28 -4.82 -4.85
CA GLN A 911 31.78 -3.99 -3.74
C GLN A 911 30.92 -2.86 -4.37
N ASN A 912 29.78 -2.43 -3.83
CA ASN A 912 29.22 -2.62 -2.49
C ASN A 912 27.82 -3.25 -2.47
N SER A 913 27.42 -3.78 -1.31
CA SER A 913 26.10 -4.34 -1.05
C SER A 913 25.04 -3.27 -0.76
N ALA A 914 23.90 -3.38 -1.45
CA ALA A 914 22.66 -2.76 -1.01
C ALA A 914 22.19 -3.38 0.33
N ARG A 915 21.40 -2.64 1.11
CA ARG A 915 20.98 -3.10 2.43
C ARG A 915 19.65 -2.52 2.92
N SER A 916 18.58 -3.18 2.50
CA SER A 916 17.26 -3.11 3.11
C SER A 916 17.00 -4.35 3.98
N GLY A 917 16.10 -4.20 4.95
CA GLY A 917 15.18 -5.23 5.43
C GLY A 917 15.67 -6.55 6.04
N THR A 918 15.29 -6.76 7.31
CA THR A 918 14.17 -7.65 7.71
C THR A 918 14.48 -8.92 8.56
N SER A 919 14.37 -8.89 9.92
CA SER A 919 13.53 -9.87 10.69
C SER A 919 13.09 -9.57 12.17
N GLN A 920 11.98 -10.22 12.58
CA GLN A 920 11.25 -10.13 13.88
C GLN A 920 11.56 -11.27 14.89
N ASN A 921 10.94 -11.18 16.08
CA ASN A 921 10.44 -12.27 16.97
C ASN A 921 11.35 -12.96 18.02
N SER A 922 11.18 -12.50 19.27
CA SER A 922 10.51 -13.21 20.40
C SER A 922 11.04 -14.53 21.03
N VAL A 923 10.80 -14.65 22.35
CA VAL A 923 10.84 -15.81 23.28
C VAL A 923 12.19 -16.37 23.80
N ARG A 924 12.61 -15.80 24.95
CA ARG A 924 13.10 -16.43 26.21
C ARG A 924 13.67 -17.87 26.24
N SER A 925 14.88 -17.97 26.81
CA SER A 925 15.24 -18.82 27.99
C SER A 925 16.64 -18.44 28.50
N ALA A 926 16.99 -18.38 29.79
CA ALA A 926 16.27 -18.43 31.07
C ALA A 926 17.19 -17.86 32.20
N THR A 927 16.72 -17.75 33.45
CA THR A 927 17.46 -17.35 34.70
C THR A 927 17.94 -15.87 34.75
N SER A 928 18.10 -15.18 35.90
CA SER A 928 17.91 -15.54 37.34
C SER A 928 17.49 -14.35 38.24
N MET A 929 16.57 -14.61 39.17
CA MET A 929 16.43 -14.07 40.55
C MET A 929 16.21 -12.57 40.88
N ALA A 930 15.37 -12.39 41.93
CA ALA A 930 15.21 -11.24 42.85
C ALA A 930 14.58 -9.94 42.28
N SER A 931 13.84 -9.13 43.06
CA SER A 931 13.49 -9.19 44.51
C SER A 931 12.00 -8.86 44.77
N ASN A 932 11.55 -9.05 46.02
CA ASN A 932 10.13 -8.97 46.42
C ASN A 932 9.60 -7.54 46.67
N ALA A 933 8.35 -7.28 46.29
CA ALA A 933 7.49 -6.29 46.95
C ALA A 933 6.91 -6.84 48.27
N SER A 934 6.45 -5.96 49.16
CA SER A 934 6.36 -6.26 50.60
C SER A 934 5.04 -6.84 51.11
N LYS A 935 5.15 -7.45 52.30
CA LYS A 935 4.09 -7.56 53.32
C LYS A 935 3.38 -6.19 53.48
N GLY A 936 2.11 -6.08 53.88
CA GLY A 936 1.31 -7.01 54.68
C GLY A 936 1.40 -6.63 56.18
N SER A 937 0.43 -5.84 56.67
CA SER A 937 0.37 -5.38 58.06
C SER A 937 -0.96 -5.75 58.73
N LYS A 938 -0.97 -5.78 60.06
CA LYS A 938 -2.11 -6.17 60.92
C LYS A 938 -2.53 -5.02 61.84
N LYS A 939 -3.72 -5.19 62.45
CA LYS A 939 -4.36 -4.37 63.50
C LYS A 939 -5.11 -3.14 62.94
N SER A 940 -6.23 -2.69 63.52
CA SER A 940 -6.92 -3.16 64.75
C SER A 940 -8.44 -2.92 64.70
N ASN A 941 -9.13 -3.59 65.64
CA ASN A 941 -10.36 -3.26 66.39
C ASN A 941 -10.97 -1.85 66.14
N LEU A 942 -12.28 -1.60 66.27
CA LEU A 942 -13.27 -2.18 67.22
C LEU A 942 -14.72 -1.79 66.78
N SER A 943 -15.77 -2.47 67.29
CA SER A 943 -17.14 -1.93 67.58
C SER A 943 -17.98 -1.22 66.47
N THR A 944 -19.31 -1.34 66.37
CA THR A 944 -20.37 -2.15 67.03
C THR A 944 -21.70 -1.97 66.27
N HIS A 945 -22.57 -2.99 66.27
CA HIS A 945 -24.06 -2.91 66.11
C HIS A 945 -24.64 -2.32 64.79
N SER A 946 -25.86 -2.66 64.33
CA SER A 946 -26.75 -3.79 64.65
C SER A 946 -27.86 -3.98 63.59
N ASN A 947 -28.13 -5.24 63.23
CA ASN A 947 -29.36 -5.85 62.69
C ASN A 947 -30.54 -4.96 62.19
N ALA A 948 -30.93 -5.13 60.92
CA ALA A 948 -32.17 -5.84 60.51
C ALA A 948 -32.44 -5.71 58.99
N SER A 949 -33.27 -6.53 58.31
CA SER A 949 -33.55 -7.98 58.39
C SER A 949 -34.47 -8.37 57.19
N LYS A 950 -34.61 -9.67 56.89
CA LYS A 950 -35.53 -10.27 55.88
C LYS A 950 -35.14 -10.04 54.39
N ASN A 951 -35.49 -10.93 53.44
CA ASN A 951 -36.12 -12.25 53.56
C ASN A 951 -35.63 -13.23 52.48
N SER A 952 -35.49 -14.50 52.85
CA SER A 952 -35.60 -15.63 51.92
C SER A 952 -37.04 -16.18 51.94
N GLN A 953 -37.45 -16.90 50.90
CA GLN A 953 -38.66 -17.73 50.94
C GLN A 953 -38.35 -19.17 51.39
N GLN A 954 -39.40 -19.88 51.81
CA GLN A 954 -39.34 -21.18 52.49
C GLN A 954 -39.00 -22.34 51.51
N GLY A 955 -38.52 -23.49 51.96
CA GLY A 955 -38.15 -23.91 53.33
C GLY A 955 -38.21 -25.44 53.51
N SER A 956 -37.79 -25.94 54.69
CA SER A 956 -37.81 -27.35 55.12
C SER A 956 -36.90 -28.34 54.34
N ALA A 957 -36.27 -29.35 54.97
CA ALA A 957 -36.04 -29.60 56.39
C ALA A 957 -34.84 -30.57 56.62
N ARG A 958 -34.46 -30.70 57.91
CA ARG A 958 -33.75 -31.81 58.60
C ARG A 958 -33.69 -33.18 57.88
N SER A 959 -32.66 -34.03 58.07
CA SER A 959 -31.40 -33.92 58.86
C SER A 959 -30.51 -35.17 58.70
N ASN A 960 -29.23 -35.03 59.08
CA ASN A 960 -28.33 -36.08 59.62
C ASN A 960 -27.89 -37.28 58.74
N ALA A 961 -26.57 -37.28 58.51
CA ALA A 961 -25.62 -38.33 58.93
C ALA A 961 -25.46 -39.64 58.12
N SER A 962 -24.25 -39.75 57.56
CA SER A 962 -23.29 -40.87 57.63
C SER A 962 -23.52 -42.22 56.91
N ASP A 963 -22.43 -42.63 56.28
CA ASP A 963 -21.91 -43.99 56.05
C ASP A 963 -22.52 -44.92 54.97
N ALA A 964 -21.74 -44.96 53.88
CA ALA A 964 -20.96 -46.13 53.45
C ALA A 964 -21.63 -47.28 52.67
N SER A 965 -20.88 -47.70 51.64
CA SER A 965 -20.98 -48.99 50.91
C SER A 965 -22.26 -49.20 50.08
N ASP A 966 -22.29 -50.03 49.03
CA ASP A 966 -21.21 -50.83 48.45
C ASP A 966 -21.41 -51.12 46.94
N LEU A 967 -20.44 -51.81 46.33
CA LEU A 967 -20.62 -52.80 45.24
C LEU A 967 -21.53 -52.41 44.04
N SER A 968 -20.96 -52.16 42.84
CA SER A 968 -20.67 -53.23 41.85
C SER A 968 -21.54 -53.07 40.56
N VAL A 969 -21.33 -53.70 39.40
CA VAL A 969 -20.22 -54.58 38.93
C VAL A 969 -20.08 -54.52 37.39
N HIS A 970 -18.84 -54.46 36.90
CA HIS A 970 -18.37 -54.99 35.59
C HIS A 970 -18.87 -54.40 34.24
N SER A 971 -18.15 -54.55 33.11
CA SER A 971 -16.70 -54.85 32.93
C SER A 971 -16.22 -54.60 31.48
N THR A 972 -14.90 -54.42 31.34
CA THR A 972 -14.01 -54.94 30.24
C THR A 972 -14.26 -54.54 28.77
N SER A 973 -13.23 -54.26 27.95
CA SER A 973 -11.78 -54.06 28.23
C SER A 973 -11.00 -53.55 27.00
N SER A 974 -9.77 -53.08 27.25
CA SER A 974 -8.57 -53.22 26.38
C SER A 974 -8.66 -52.80 24.90
N SER A 975 -8.02 -51.72 24.44
CA SER A 975 -6.56 -51.58 24.17
C SER A 975 -6.06 -52.38 22.93
N SER A 976 -4.97 -52.04 22.22
CA SER A 976 -4.02 -50.94 22.37
C SER A 976 -3.24 -50.64 21.07
N SER A 977 -2.86 -49.38 20.87
CA SER A 977 -1.59 -48.88 20.28
C SER A 977 -0.84 -49.68 19.19
N ARG A 978 -0.64 -49.10 17.98
CA ARG A 978 0.67 -48.50 17.55
C ARG A 978 0.73 -47.96 16.09
N ARG A 979 1.03 -46.65 16.00
CA ARG A 979 2.19 -46.02 15.30
C ARG A 979 2.52 -46.36 13.81
N ALA A 980 2.21 -45.40 12.92
CA ALA A 980 2.97 -44.92 11.73
C ALA A 980 3.42 -45.93 10.64
N THR A 981 3.52 -45.58 9.34
CA THR A 981 4.10 -44.36 8.70
C THR A 981 3.51 -44.03 7.32
N THR A 982 3.82 -42.83 6.79
CA THR A 982 3.96 -42.47 5.33
C THR A 982 2.82 -42.86 4.36
N ALA A 983 2.04 -41.94 3.77
CA ALA A 983 2.43 -40.93 2.77
C ALA A 983 3.25 -41.55 1.60
N THR A 984 2.88 -41.47 0.31
CA THR A 984 2.08 -40.46 -0.42
C THR A 984 1.55 -41.05 -1.74
N GLY A 985 0.43 -40.56 -2.29
CA GLY A 985 0.29 -40.45 -3.76
C GLY A 985 -0.97 -41.03 -4.44
N ALA A 986 -1.79 -40.11 -4.99
CA ALA A 986 -2.57 -40.20 -6.24
C ALA A 986 -3.24 -41.53 -6.72
N ARG A 987 -4.57 -41.56 -6.59
CA ARG A 987 -5.56 -41.65 -7.70
C ARG A 987 -5.13 -42.34 -9.03
N ILE A 988 -5.82 -43.45 -9.39
CA ILE A 988 -6.77 -43.61 -10.54
C ILE A 988 -7.24 -45.08 -10.65
N ALA A 989 -8.28 -45.37 -11.43
CA ALA A 989 -9.12 -46.58 -11.34
C ALA A 989 -9.06 -47.55 -12.56
N LYS A 990 -9.70 -48.72 -12.39
CA LYS A 990 -9.89 -49.86 -13.36
C LYS A 990 -8.65 -50.77 -13.56
N PRO A 991 -8.81 -51.99 -14.11
CA PRO A 991 -9.71 -53.05 -13.63
C PRO A 991 -8.98 -54.44 -13.54
N VAL A 992 -9.72 -55.54 -13.63
CA VAL A 992 -9.32 -56.89 -13.18
C VAL A 992 -8.91 -57.84 -14.32
N THR A 993 -7.63 -58.28 -14.27
CA THR A 993 -7.08 -59.57 -14.80
C THR A 993 -6.90 -59.73 -16.36
N PRO A 994 -6.32 -60.84 -16.91
CA PRO A 994 -4.88 -60.79 -17.24
C PRO A 994 -4.40 -61.55 -18.52
N ARG A 995 -3.20 -61.21 -19.06
CA ARG A 995 -2.11 -62.19 -19.32
C ARG A 995 -0.82 -61.61 -19.92
N ARG A 996 0.31 -62.03 -19.34
CA ARG A 996 1.60 -62.45 -19.96
C ARG A 996 2.22 -61.64 -21.13
N ASN A 997 3.48 -61.24 -20.88
CA ASN A 997 4.67 -61.50 -21.72
C ASN A 997 4.88 -60.72 -23.05
N VAL A 998 6.12 -60.38 -23.47
CA VAL A 998 7.41 -60.36 -22.76
C VAL A 998 8.45 -59.42 -23.43
N SER A 999 9.29 -58.80 -22.62
CA SER A 999 10.67 -58.32 -22.88
C SER A 999 11.07 -57.48 -24.11
N LYS A 1000 11.83 -56.42 -23.78
CA LYS A 1000 13.02 -55.89 -24.49
C LYS A 1000 12.76 -55.14 -25.82
N LYS A 1001 13.59 -54.15 -26.16
CA LYS A 1001 14.89 -53.77 -25.59
C LYS A 1001 14.95 -52.31 -25.17
#